data_AF-A0A7H8QFK0-F1
#
_entry.id   AF-A0A7H8QFK0-F1
#
_cell.length_a   1.000
_cell.length_b   1.000
_cell.length_c   1.000
_cell.angle_alpha   90.00
_cell.angle_beta   90.00
_cell.angle_gamma   90.00
#
_symmetry.space_group_name_H-M   'P 1'
#
loop_
_entity.id
_entity.type
_entity.pdbx_description
1 polymer ?
#
loop_
_entity_poly.entity_id
_entity_poly.type
_entity_poly.pdbx_seq_one_letter_code
_entity_poly.pdbx_strand_id
1 'polypeptide(L)'
;MQDKVKNVLRKTEETLNRWTSAKWYKRLSITTSVFWNLAILLAIILVAGGVFAASVGAGYFASLVDEEKLRTPDEMRGEIYSYEETSEMFFDNDVYIGKVQTDLERKETQLDKVAKTAIDAVLATEDEYFLEHEGIVPKAILRGLFQDVSNSDSQTGGSTLTQQLIKNQILTNEVSYERKAKEILLAMRLEKFMSKNEIMEAYLNIIPYGRNSSGANIAGIETAANGLFDKSASELNLPQAAFIAGIPKAPFRYTPYSSGGELKNAEGLQPGIDRMKTVLFRMKETGYITEEEYNQAVAYDIVKDFRTNEQRSYEKYPYITVELEKRAARIIMDVLAEQDGVDPKTLEENNKIYEEYAILAERAISSNGYRIHSTINKDLYDAHEKAKNAYKGYGTTLTVESTNEEGEAVMKELPVQVGSMMIENKTGRILSFIGGRDHAVEKLNHATQAFRSIGSTVKPLLVYGPALEFGAIGAGSPVVDVKFTLNDNGNPWTPANFVPTSEQGIMPARDALAQSQNLPALRLYGQIREQMPINYLINAGFSTVVENENYNASAALGGGIEGSVEELTSGYATVANGGKKVEPFMIERIEDADGNVVFEHKAEEKEVYTPQTAYILTDMLRDVFDTDRGTANRANGLLDFSADFAGKTGTTQETRDVWLVGYNPNVTMGVWLGYDREKYSLDNFRNTNLQPSVRVNQLWASLMNTTYQVAPDVVGAKETFKAPKGVVTRSFCSISGLAPGGGCSSAGLVESDLFNENVMTPKKADDSLTSGSYTTVNGSRYLALDSTPREFVTSGGAGVSQAYIDRMLAPFGGDAGKLFPGNSRFSRVVSGASLKHDGVAPSSVSASISGTTITWSNSPSNDIVGYRVYRSGGGSLASISESRGNSFKVPGAGSYYVVAVDITGKQSSASNTVSVAAPKPEPKPAPKEEEKKDEPDTPPVDEPEETPEEPAEPEEPEEPTEPEEPTEPEEPADEPAEPEEPTEPTEPEEPTDP
;
A
#
# COMPACT_ATOMS: atom_id res chain seq x y z
N MET A 1 47.09 30.88 -117.47
CA MET A 1 46.89 30.16 -116.18
C MET A 1 46.16 28.83 -116.35
N GLN A 2 45.05 28.77 -117.11
CA GLN A 2 44.24 27.55 -117.27
C GLN A 2 45.05 26.30 -117.71
N ASP A 3 46.04 26.41 -118.59
CA ASP A 3 46.85 25.24 -119.02
C ASP A 3 47.81 24.70 -117.96
N LYS A 4 48.25 25.54 -117.00
CA LYS A 4 49.00 25.05 -115.84
C LYS A 4 48.07 24.30 -114.88
N VAL A 5 46.85 24.81 -114.67
CA VAL A 5 45.84 24.13 -113.85
C VAL A 5 45.40 22.81 -114.50
N LYS A 6 45.15 22.76 -115.81
CA LYS A 6 44.85 21.51 -116.53
C LYS A 6 45.99 20.49 -116.48
N ASN A 7 47.25 20.91 -116.63
CA ASN A 7 48.37 19.96 -116.52
C ASN A 7 48.65 19.51 -115.08
N VAL A 8 48.38 20.34 -114.07
CA VAL A 8 48.42 19.90 -112.66
C VAL A 8 47.30 18.92 -112.38
N LEU A 9 46.05 19.25 -112.74
CA LEU A 9 44.88 18.39 -112.58
C LEU A 9 45.09 17.03 -113.27
N ARG A 10 45.50 17.03 -114.55
CA ARG A 10 45.81 15.80 -115.29
C ARG A 10 46.93 14.99 -114.64
N LYS A 11 48.00 15.63 -114.13
CA LYS A 11 49.03 14.92 -113.37
C LYS A 11 48.50 14.32 -112.07
N THR A 12 47.66 15.02 -111.30
CA THR A 12 47.03 14.45 -110.11
C THR A 12 46.08 13.32 -110.45
N GLU A 13 45.32 13.40 -111.55
CA GLU A 13 44.44 12.33 -112.04
C GLU A 13 45.24 11.09 -112.49
N GLU A 14 46.31 11.28 -113.25
CA GLU A 14 47.25 10.21 -113.65
C GLU A 14 47.96 9.59 -112.44
N THR A 15 48.25 10.38 -111.39
CA THR A 15 48.89 9.89 -110.16
C THR A 15 47.89 9.13 -109.26
N LEU A 16 46.68 9.66 -109.07
CA LEU A 16 45.58 8.98 -108.36
C LEU A 16 45.21 7.69 -109.06
N ASN A 17 45.05 7.68 -110.39
CA ASN A 17 44.77 6.46 -111.14
C ASN A 17 45.93 5.46 -111.11
N ARG A 18 47.21 5.89 -111.07
CA ARG A 18 48.33 4.97 -110.79
C ARG A 18 48.30 4.39 -109.37
N TRP A 19 47.76 5.12 -108.39
CA TRP A 19 47.67 4.67 -107.00
C TRP A 19 46.50 3.71 -106.80
N THR A 20 45.32 4.03 -107.34
CA THR A 20 44.09 3.20 -107.20
C THR A 20 44.07 1.97 -108.11
N SER A 21 44.80 1.97 -109.24
CA SER A 21 44.94 0.79 -110.12
C SER A 21 46.00 -0.22 -109.65
N ALA A 22 46.85 0.13 -108.68
CA ALA A 22 47.87 -0.76 -108.17
C ALA A 22 47.25 -1.90 -107.34
N LYS A 23 47.66 -3.16 -107.60
CA LYS A 23 47.09 -4.37 -106.96
C LYS A 23 47.13 -4.38 -105.42
N TRP A 24 47.97 -3.57 -104.79
CA TRP A 24 48.05 -3.44 -103.33
C TRP A 24 46.98 -2.51 -102.75
N TYR A 25 46.51 -1.50 -103.48
CA TYR A 25 45.51 -0.54 -102.98
C TYR A 25 44.11 -1.18 -102.87
N LYS A 26 43.73 -2.01 -103.84
CA LYS A 26 42.52 -2.86 -103.75
C LYS A 26 42.58 -3.87 -102.59
N ARG A 27 43.77 -4.27 -102.12
CA ARG A 27 43.89 -5.10 -100.92
C ARG A 27 43.74 -4.28 -99.64
N LEU A 28 44.24 -3.04 -99.62
CA LEU A 28 44.10 -2.14 -98.46
C LEU A 28 42.67 -1.63 -98.25
N SER A 29 41.93 -1.29 -99.32
CA SER A 29 40.55 -0.78 -99.21
C SER A 29 39.55 -1.85 -98.80
N ILE A 30 39.78 -3.11 -99.19
CA ILE A 30 38.94 -4.24 -98.78
C ILE A 30 39.22 -4.59 -97.30
N THR A 31 40.48 -4.61 -96.86
CA THR A 31 40.78 -4.90 -95.44
C THR A 31 40.28 -3.81 -94.49
N THR A 32 40.39 -2.53 -94.84
CA THR A 32 39.85 -1.45 -93.99
C THR A 32 38.33 -1.37 -94.01
N SER A 33 37.66 -1.59 -95.15
CA SER A 33 36.18 -1.64 -95.18
C SER A 33 35.62 -2.87 -94.46
N VAL A 34 36.29 -4.02 -94.53
CA VAL A 34 35.92 -5.20 -93.71
C VAL A 34 36.12 -4.92 -92.22
N PHE A 35 37.24 -4.31 -91.81
CA PHE A 35 37.45 -3.91 -90.41
C PHE A 35 36.41 -2.89 -89.93
N TRP A 36 36.06 -1.90 -90.75
CA TRP A 36 35.07 -0.88 -90.41
C TRP A 36 33.66 -1.46 -90.32
N ASN A 37 33.26 -2.34 -91.24
CA ASN A 37 31.98 -3.03 -91.17
C ASN A 37 31.92 -4.02 -90.00
N LEU A 38 33.02 -4.68 -89.64
CA LEU A 38 33.10 -5.50 -88.43
C LEU A 38 33.04 -4.64 -87.15
N ALA A 39 33.66 -3.47 -87.14
CA ALA A 39 33.55 -2.52 -86.02
C ALA A 39 32.14 -1.95 -85.87
N ILE A 40 31.46 -1.63 -86.97
CA ILE A 40 30.04 -1.24 -86.96
C ILE A 40 29.15 -2.39 -86.50
N LEU A 41 29.37 -3.62 -86.99
CA LEU A 41 28.59 -4.79 -86.57
C LEU A 41 28.81 -5.11 -85.08
N LEU A 42 30.05 -5.00 -84.60
CA LEU A 42 30.37 -5.09 -83.17
C LEU A 42 29.69 -3.98 -82.36
N ALA A 43 29.70 -2.72 -82.84
CA ALA A 43 29.01 -1.61 -82.18
C ALA A 43 27.48 -1.82 -82.15
N ILE A 44 26.87 -2.33 -83.22
CA ILE A 44 25.44 -2.68 -83.26
C ILE A 44 25.14 -3.83 -82.27
N ILE A 45 25.99 -4.86 -82.20
CA ILE A 45 25.84 -5.96 -81.23
C ILE A 45 25.98 -5.44 -79.79
N LEU A 46 26.94 -4.55 -79.52
CA LEU A 46 27.13 -3.95 -78.20
C LEU A 46 25.96 -3.03 -77.80
N VAL A 47 25.43 -2.24 -78.73
CA VAL A 47 24.25 -1.38 -78.50
C VAL A 47 22.99 -2.24 -78.31
N ALA A 48 22.74 -3.22 -79.18
CA ALA A 48 21.59 -4.10 -79.06
C ALA A 48 21.65 -4.96 -77.79
N GLY A 49 22.82 -5.49 -77.44
CA GLY A 49 23.07 -6.20 -76.19
C GLY A 49 22.90 -5.29 -74.96
N GLY A 50 23.37 -4.05 -75.03
CA GLY A 50 23.18 -3.04 -73.98
C GLY A 50 21.71 -2.67 -73.78
N VAL A 51 20.95 -2.45 -74.86
CA VAL A 51 19.50 -2.19 -74.79
C VAL A 51 18.72 -3.40 -74.29
N PHE A 52 19.13 -4.62 -74.67
CA PHE A 52 18.53 -5.85 -74.15
C PHE A 52 18.81 -6.00 -72.63
N ALA A 53 20.06 -5.83 -72.20
CA ALA A 53 20.43 -5.90 -70.79
C ALA A 53 19.72 -4.81 -69.95
N ALA A 54 19.63 -3.58 -70.47
CA ALA A 54 18.88 -2.50 -69.83
C ALA A 54 17.37 -2.81 -69.72
N SER A 55 16.77 -3.34 -70.79
CA SER A 55 15.35 -3.74 -70.80
C SER A 55 15.05 -4.87 -69.80
N VAL A 56 15.92 -5.89 -69.74
CA VAL A 56 15.80 -7.00 -68.79
C VAL A 56 15.99 -6.51 -67.35
N GLY A 57 17.00 -5.67 -67.10
CA GLY A 57 17.24 -5.08 -65.78
C GLY A 57 16.09 -4.18 -65.30
N ALA A 58 15.54 -3.34 -66.18
CA ALA A 58 14.40 -2.49 -65.87
C ALA A 58 13.11 -3.30 -65.63
N GLY A 59 12.86 -4.34 -66.43
CA GLY A 59 11.73 -5.25 -66.23
C GLY A 59 11.83 -6.02 -64.91
N TYR A 60 13.03 -6.51 -64.57
CA TYR A 60 13.29 -7.19 -63.31
C TYR A 60 13.13 -6.24 -62.11
N PHE A 61 13.68 -5.02 -62.17
CA PHE A 61 13.47 -4.01 -61.15
C PHE A 61 11.99 -3.67 -60.96
N ALA A 62 11.23 -3.52 -62.04
CA ALA A 62 9.79 -3.28 -61.99
C ALA A 62 9.03 -4.42 -61.29
N SER A 63 9.39 -5.69 -61.54
CA SER A 63 8.80 -6.86 -60.85
C SER A 63 9.26 -7.06 -59.40
N LEU A 64 10.13 -6.20 -58.87
CA LEU A 64 10.54 -6.18 -57.46
C LEU A 64 9.86 -5.04 -56.68
N VAL A 65 9.09 -4.18 -57.35
CA VAL A 65 8.46 -2.97 -56.76
C VAL A 65 7.01 -2.77 -57.21
N ASP A 66 6.40 -3.76 -57.87
CA ASP A 66 5.03 -3.69 -58.39
C ASP A 66 3.97 -3.80 -57.29
N GLU A 67 4.26 -4.53 -56.21
CA GLU A 67 3.45 -4.57 -54.99
C GLU A 67 3.62 -3.34 -54.07
N GLU A 68 4.54 -2.41 -54.39
CA GLU A 68 4.84 -1.26 -53.53
C GLU A 68 3.75 -0.18 -53.58
N LYS A 69 3.17 0.17 -52.43
CA LYS A 69 2.07 1.15 -52.36
C LYS A 69 2.53 2.56 -52.74
N LEU A 70 1.76 3.22 -53.59
CA LEU A 70 2.00 4.60 -54.07
C LEU A 70 1.64 5.66 -53.00
N ARG A 71 2.43 5.75 -51.92
CA ARG A 71 2.27 6.76 -50.86
C ARG A 71 2.28 8.20 -51.39
N THR A 72 1.35 9.00 -50.92
CA THR A 72 1.31 10.46 -51.09
C THR A 72 2.51 11.13 -50.39
N PRO A 73 2.81 12.41 -50.69
CA PRO A 73 3.85 13.16 -49.98
C PRO A 73 3.61 13.27 -48.48
N ASP A 74 2.34 13.37 -48.07
CA ASP A 74 1.96 13.58 -46.67
C ASP A 74 2.01 12.26 -45.88
N GLU A 75 1.54 11.14 -46.45
CA GLU A 75 1.74 9.80 -45.87
C GLU A 75 3.23 9.48 -45.71
N MET A 76 4.04 9.76 -46.74
CA MET A 76 5.48 9.48 -46.69
C MET A 76 6.24 10.40 -45.73
N ARG A 77 5.81 11.67 -45.55
CA ARG A 77 6.33 12.52 -44.47
C ARG A 77 5.93 11.98 -43.11
N GLY A 78 4.65 11.60 -42.91
CA GLY A 78 4.17 11.02 -41.66
C GLY A 78 4.94 9.77 -41.24
N GLU A 79 5.17 8.83 -42.15
CA GLU A 79 5.99 7.64 -41.90
C GLU A 79 7.47 7.93 -41.58
N ILE A 80 8.00 9.10 -41.98
CA ILE A 80 9.39 9.51 -41.68
C ILE A 80 9.51 10.37 -40.42
N TYR A 81 8.51 11.20 -40.12
CA TYR A 81 8.47 12.07 -38.93
C TYR A 81 7.77 11.42 -37.73
N SER A 82 7.29 10.17 -37.85
CA SER A 82 6.76 9.35 -36.75
C SER A 82 7.88 8.86 -35.83
N TYR A 83 8.63 9.79 -35.22
CA TYR A 83 9.64 9.46 -34.24
C TYR A 83 8.97 8.98 -32.95
N GLU A 84 9.35 7.80 -32.48
CA GLU A 84 9.01 7.41 -31.10
C GLU A 84 9.90 8.27 -30.17
N GLU A 85 9.34 9.19 -29.41
CA GLU A 85 10.04 9.91 -28.34
C GLU A 85 9.72 9.28 -26.98
N THR A 86 10.73 9.14 -26.12
CA THR A 86 10.55 8.46 -24.84
C THR A 86 9.92 9.38 -23.81
N SER A 87 8.77 8.97 -23.27
CA SER A 87 8.09 9.72 -22.21
C SER A 87 8.92 9.87 -20.94
N GLU A 88 8.75 11.01 -20.27
CA GLU A 88 9.46 11.42 -19.05
C GLU A 88 8.48 11.46 -17.86
N MET A 89 8.94 11.05 -16.68
CA MET A 89 8.17 11.08 -15.43
C MET A 89 8.72 12.11 -14.46
N PHE A 90 7.83 12.76 -13.71
CA PHE A 90 8.14 13.81 -12.75
C PHE A 90 7.41 13.58 -11.42
N PHE A 91 8.12 13.82 -10.33
CA PHE A 91 7.56 14.07 -9.00
C PHE A 91 6.77 15.38 -8.99
N ASP A 92 6.09 15.64 -7.87
CA ASP A 92 5.45 16.93 -7.59
C ASP A 92 6.44 18.11 -7.76
N ASN A 93 5.92 19.26 -8.17
CA ASN A 93 6.69 20.46 -8.53
C ASN A 93 7.72 20.23 -9.67
N ASP A 94 7.36 19.40 -10.66
CA ASP A 94 8.12 19.14 -11.88
C ASP A 94 9.55 18.58 -11.65
N VAL A 95 9.79 17.91 -10.52
CA VAL A 95 11.10 17.34 -10.20
C VAL A 95 11.27 16.00 -10.93
N TYR A 96 12.20 15.95 -11.88
CA TYR A 96 12.42 14.79 -12.76
C TYR A 96 12.73 13.48 -12.00
N ILE A 97 11.99 12.41 -12.33
CA ILE A 97 12.21 11.03 -11.87
C ILE A 97 13.17 10.31 -12.82
N GLY A 98 12.91 10.44 -14.12
CA GLY A 98 13.57 9.69 -15.20
C GLY A 98 12.59 9.33 -16.31
N LYS A 99 13.05 8.54 -17.28
CA LYS A 99 12.24 8.08 -18.41
C LYS A 99 11.37 6.87 -18.07
N VAL A 100 10.30 6.71 -18.82
CA VAL A 100 9.53 5.47 -18.94
C VAL A 100 10.41 4.36 -19.53
N GLN A 101 10.17 3.11 -19.13
CA GLN A 101 10.87 1.95 -19.67
C GLN A 101 10.50 1.72 -21.15
N THR A 102 11.52 1.71 -22.02
CA THR A 102 11.39 1.46 -23.46
C THR A 102 12.55 0.60 -23.96
N ASP A 103 12.30 -0.16 -25.04
CA ASP A 103 13.35 -0.90 -25.77
C ASP A 103 14.36 0.03 -26.46
N LEU A 104 13.96 1.27 -26.78
CA LEU A 104 14.77 2.25 -27.50
C LEU A 104 14.49 3.68 -26.97
N GLU A 105 15.48 4.29 -26.34
CA GLU A 105 15.42 5.69 -25.95
C GLU A 105 15.69 6.61 -27.16
N ARG A 106 14.86 7.65 -27.32
CA ARG A 106 15.06 8.72 -28.30
C ARG A 106 14.53 10.05 -27.73
N LYS A 107 15.20 11.15 -28.10
CA LYS A 107 14.78 12.54 -27.90
C LYS A 107 14.91 13.29 -29.23
N GLU A 108 13.89 14.05 -29.62
CA GLU A 108 13.94 14.82 -30.87
C GLU A 108 14.86 16.05 -30.74
N THR A 109 15.58 16.39 -31.81
CA THR A 109 16.24 17.69 -31.94
C THR A 109 16.12 18.26 -33.36
N GLN A 110 16.10 19.59 -33.44
CA GLN A 110 16.06 20.32 -34.71
C GLN A 110 17.46 20.43 -35.30
N LEU A 111 17.59 20.44 -36.62
CA LEU A 111 18.89 20.41 -37.30
C LEU A 111 19.81 21.60 -36.94
N ASP A 112 19.24 22.76 -36.62
CA ASP A 112 19.98 23.95 -36.18
C ASP A 112 20.50 23.87 -34.73
N LYS A 113 19.99 22.92 -33.94
CA LYS A 113 20.48 22.54 -32.60
C LYS A 113 21.51 21.40 -32.63
N VAL A 114 21.99 21.00 -33.81
CA VAL A 114 23.08 20.03 -33.96
C VAL A 114 24.37 20.77 -34.32
N ALA A 115 25.48 20.44 -33.65
CA ALA A 115 26.77 21.04 -33.95
C ALA A 115 27.16 20.80 -35.42
N LYS A 116 27.55 21.86 -36.15
CA LYS A 116 27.96 21.76 -37.55
C LYS A 116 29.05 20.71 -37.78
N THR A 117 29.99 20.59 -36.83
CA THR A 117 31.04 19.56 -36.82
C THR A 117 30.49 18.13 -36.84
N ALA A 118 29.34 17.86 -36.22
CA ALA A 118 28.68 16.56 -36.25
C ALA A 118 27.98 16.30 -37.59
N ILE A 119 27.31 17.31 -38.15
CA ILE A 119 26.72 17.24 -39.50
C ILE A 119 27.83 16.97 -40.54
N ASP A 120 28.92 17.73 -40.48
CA ASP A 120 30.10 17.57 -41.34
C ASP A 120 30.73 16.16 -41.19
N ALA A 121 30.78 15.62 -39.96
CA ALA A 121 31.33 14.29 -39.68
C ALA A 121 30.49 13.15 -40.28
N VAL A 122 29.16 13.27 -40.19
CA VAL A 122 28.21 12.32 -40.81
C VAL A 122 28.32 12.39 -42.33
N LEU A 123 28.28 13.60 -42.91
CA LEU A 123 28.44 13.81 -44.35
C LEU A 123 29.76 13.23 -44.89
N ALA A 124 30.90 13.53 -44.24
CA ALA A 124 32.20 13.03 -44.67
C ALA A 124 32.33 11.49 -44.63
N THR A 125 31.52 10.82 -43.81
CA THR A 125 31.69 9.38 -43.51
C THR A 125 30.66 8.49 -44.17
N GLU A 126 29.39 8.88 -44.11
CA GLU A 126 28.26 8.06 -44.55
C GLU A 126 27.83 8.44 -45.99
N ASP A 127 27.90 9.72 -46.37
CA ASP A 127 27.45 10.17 -47.70
C ASP A 127 28.06 11.52 -48.15
N GLU A 128 29.29 11.45 -48.69
CA GLU A 128 30.06 12.60 -49.18
C GLU A 128 29.30 13.43 -50.23
N TYR A 129 28.46 12.77 -51.04
CA TYR A 129 27.74 13.37 -52.16
C TYR A 129 26.27 13.66 -51.83
N PHE A 130 25.90 13.65 -50.54
CA PHE A 130 24.51 13.84 -50.10
C PHE A 130 23.86 15.08 -50.69
N LEU A 131 24.58 16.20 -50.79
CA LEU A 131 24.04 17.46 -51.33
C LEU A 131 23.94 17.48 -52.87
N GLU A 132 24.53 16.51 -53.58
CA GLU A 132 24.57 16.45 -55.05
C GLU A 132 23.58 15.46 -55.68
N HIS A 133 23.26 14.36 -54.98
CA HIS A 133 22.48 13.26 -55.57
C HIS A 133 20.96 13.40 -55.36
N GLU A 134 20.16 12.70 -56.17
CA GLU A 134 18.70 12.54 -56.02
C GLU A 134 18.35 11.13 -55.51
N GLY A 135 18.47 10.93 -54.20
CA GLY A 135 18.17 9.70 -53.45
C GLY A 135 19.21 8.57 -53.58
N ILE A 136 19.90 8.46 -54.71
CA ILE A 136 20.88 7.41 -55.00
C ILE A 136 22.14 7.93 -55.70
N VAL A 137 23.26 7.23 -55.53
CA VAL A 137 24.49 7.45 -56.32
C VAL A 137 24.63 6.34 -57.38
N PRO A 138 24.30 6.57 -58.67
CA PRO A 138 24.30 5.51 -59.68
C PRO A 138 25.66 4.84 -59.89
N LYS A 139 26.75 5.61 -59.74
CA LYS A 139 28.13 5.10 -59.77
C LYS A 139 28.46 4.16 -58.61
N ALA A 140 27.77 4.25 -57.48
CA ALA A 140 27.94 3.36 -56.34
C ALA A 140 27.18 2.04 -56.57
N ILE A 141 25.94 2.11 -57.08
CA ILE A 141 25.14 0.92 -57.43
C ILE A 141 25.84 0.07 -58.50
N LEU A 142 26.30 0.67 -59.59
CA LEU A 142 27.01 -0.04 -60.66
C LEU A 142 28.35 -0.65 -60.17
N ARG A 143 29.02 0.02 -59.22
CA ARG A 143 30.25 -0.48 -58.60
C ARG A 143 29.99 -1.67 -57.68
N GLY A 144 28.93 -1.60 -56.86
CA GLY A 144 28.49 -2.71 -56.00
C GLY A 144 28.13 -3.95 -56.82
N LEU A 145 27.31 -3.79 -57.86
CA LEU A 145 26.99 -4.88 -58.80
C LEU A 145 28.24 -5.50 -59.44
N PHE A 146 29.25 -4.70 -59.79
CA PHE A 146 30.51 -5.21 -60.32
C PHE A 146 31.37 -5.91 -59.26
N GLN A 147 31.38 -5.41 -58.01
CA GLN A 147 32.07 -6.03 -56.88
C GLN A 147 31.48 -7.41 -56.53
N ASP A 148 30.15 -7.51 -56.49
CA ASP A 148 29.42 -8.76 -56.23
C ASP A 148 29.66 -9.80 -57.34
N VAL A 149 29.60 -9.39 -58.61
CA VAL A 149 29.89 -10.29 -59.75
C VAL A 149 31.37 -10.69 -59.82
N SER A 150 32.28 -9.91 -59.22
CA SER A 150 33.73 -10.19 -59.24
C SER A 150 34.26 -10.93 -57.99
N ASN A 151 33.40 -11.28 -57.02
CA ASN A 151 33.81 -11.85 -55.73
C ASN A 151 34.92 -11.02 -55.04
N SER A 152 34.72 -9.71 -54.94
CA SER A 152 35.67 -8.84 -54.23
C SER A 152 35.53 -8.98 -52.70
N ASP A 153 36.65 -9.25 -52.01
CA ASP A 153 36.71 -9.30 -50.53
C ASP A 153 36.35 -7.96 -49.84
N SER A 154 36.16 -6.87 -50.59
CA SER A 154 35.82 -5.54 -50.08
C SER A 154 34.61 -4.92 -50.77
N GLN A 155 33.41 -5.31 -50.33
CA GLN A 155 32.19 -4.55 -50.62
C GLN A 155 32.30 -3.13 -50.05
N THR A 156 32.38 -2.12 -50.91
CA THR A 156 32.24 -0.73 -50.49
C THR A 156 30.76 -0.40 -50.30
N GLY A 157 30.36 -0.08 -49.07
CA GLY A 157 28.99 0.36 -48.75
C GLY A 157 28.60 1.58 -49.59
N GLY A 158 27.71 1.38 -50.54
CA GLY A 158 27.29 2.39 -51.51
C GLY A 158 25.83 2.85 -51.33
N SER A 159 25.31 2.81 -50.09
CA SER A 159 23.95 3.26 -49.78
C SER A 159 23.97 4.67 -49.20
N THR A 160 23.08 5.53 -49.70
CA THR A 160 22.96 6.94 -49.30
C THR A 160 22.31 7.11 -47.92
N LEU A 161 22.44 8.28 -47.30
CA LEU A 161 21.71 8.61 -46.06
C LEU A 161 20.20 8.40 -46.22
N THR A 162 19.65 8.82 -47.36
CA THR A 162 18.23 8.68 -47.69
C THR A 162 17.80 7.20 -47.80
N GLN A 163 18.66 6.33 -48.35
CA GLN A 163 18.40 4.88 -48.34
C GLN A 163 18.49 4.28 -46.94
N GLN A 164 19.42 4.73 -46.10
CA GLN A 164 19.50 4.31 -44.70
C GLN A 164 18.23 4.73 -43.93
N LEU A 165 17.75 5.95 -44.15
CA LEU A 165 16.53 6.50 -43.55
C LEU A 165 15.29 5.65 -43.92
N ILE A 166 15.04 5.45 -45.21
CA ILE A 166 13.94 4.59 -45.72
C ILE A 166 13.98 3.18 -45.12
N LYS A 167 15.17 2.58 -45.03
CA LYS A 167 15.38 1.25 -44.47
C LYS A 167 15.00 1.15 -42.99
N ASN A 168 15.17 2.22 -42.22
CA ASN A 168 14.91 2.21 -40.77
C ASN A 168 13.48 2.63 -40.37
N GLN A 169 12.67 3.16 -41.29
CA GLN A 169 11.30 3.64 -40.99
C GLN A 169 10.21 2.99 -41.83
N ILE A 170 10.39 2.90 -43.15
CA ILE A 170 9.33 2.50 -44.09
C ILE A 170 9.38 1.00 -44.41
N LEU A 171 10.57 0.40 -44.32
CA LEU A 171 10.81 -0.99 -44.72
C LEU A 171 11.18 -1.89 -43.54
N THR A 172 10.89 -3.18 -43.68
CA THR A 172 11.26 -4.20 -42.71
C THR A 172 12.76 -4.55 -42.80
N ASN A 173 13.31 -5.15 -41.74
CA ASN A 173 14.74 -5.50 -41.63
C ASN A 173 15.18 -6.75 -42.45
N GLU A 174 14.33 -7.30 -43.32
CA GLU A 174 14.65 -8.51 -44.11
C GLU A 174 15.76 -8.26 -45.14
N VAL A 175 16.68 -9.20 -45.39
CA VAL A 175 17.73 -8.98 -46.41
C VAL A 175 17.33 -9.61 -47.75
N SER A 176 16.47 -8.92 -48.50
CA SER A 176 16.00 -9.32 -49.83
C SER A 176 16.45 -8.35 -50.95
N TYR A 177 16.61 -8.86 -52.18
CA TYR A 177 16.83 -8.03 -53.38
C TYR A 177 15.61 -7.14 -53.67
N GLU A 178 14.42 -7.63 -53.33
CA GLU A 178 13.14 -6.93 -53.45
C GLU A 178 13.11 -5.68 -52.57
N ARG A 179 13.39 -5.82 -51.26
CA ARG A 179 13.54 -4.68 -50.35
C ARG A 179 14.62 -3.72 -50.85
N LYS A 180 15.73 -4.20 -51.42
CA LYS A 180 16.77 -3.28 -51.96
C LYS A 180 16.30 -2.49 -53.17
N ALA A 181 15.43 -3.05 -54.01
CA ALA A 181 14.76 -2.32 -55.10
C ALA A 181 13.75 -1.29 -54.55
N LYS A 182 12.97 -1.68 -53.54
CA LYS A 182 12.04 -0.79 -52.80
C LYS A 182 12.78 0.36 -52.12
N GLU A 183 13.92 0.13 -51.46
CA GLU A 183 14.81 1.16 -50.89
C GLU A 183 15.22 2.20 -51.94
N ILE A 184 15.66 1.74 -53.13
CA ILE A 184 16.07 2.63 -54.23
C ILE A 184 14.89 3.48 -54.70
N LEU A 185 13.73 2.87 -54.96
CA LEU A 185 12.54 3.56 -55.43
C LEU A 185 12.03 4.59 -54.42
N LEU A 186 11.92 4.19 -53.15
CA LEU A 186 11.41 5.04 -52.07
C LEU A 186 12.39 6.16 -51.72
N ALA A 187 13.72 5.93 -51.73
CA ALA A 187 14.69 7.00 -51.50
C ALA A 187 14.65 8.06 -52.61
N MET A 188 14.57 7.65 -53.88
CA MET A 188 14.39 8.57 -55.02
C MET A 188 13.05 9.33 -54.99
N ARG A 189 12.03 8.78 -54.31
CA ARG A 189 10.72 9.41 -54.12
C ARG A 189 10.75 10.39 -52.93
N LEU A 190 11.41 10.02 -51.84
CA LEU A 190 11.51 10.83 -50.63
C LEU A 190 12.18 12.18 -50.91
N GLU A 191 13.28 12.20 -51.67
CA GLU A 191 13.96 13.47 -52.02
C GLU A 191 13.20 14.38 -52.98
N LYS A 192 12.10 13.91 -53.57
CA LYS A 192 11.18 14.77 -54.32
C LYS A 192 10.13 15.41 -53.43
N PHE A 193 9.95 14.89 -52.22
CA PHE A 193 8.95 15.33 -51.26
C PHE A 193 9.58 16.16 -50.14
N MET A 194 10.75 15.75 -49.64
CA MET A 194 11.52 16.39 -48.55
C MET A 194 12.84 16.98 -49.07
N SER A 195 13.23 18.11 -48.50
CA SER A 195 14.53 18.75 -48.75
C SER A 195 15.68 18.01 -48.06
N LYS A 196 16.92 18.35 -48.45
CA LYS A 196 18.14 17.78 -47.84
C LYS A 196 18.26 18.06 -46.34
N ASN A 197 17.75 19.20 -45.87
CA ASN A 197 17.76 19.53 -44.45
C ASN A 197 16.74 18.67 -43.69
N GLU A 198 15.50 18.57 -44.17
CA GLU A 198 14.47 17.68 -43.62
C GLU A 198 14.95 16.21 -43.52
N ILE A 199 15.64 15.71 -44.57
CA ILE A 199 16.18 14.34 -44.59
C ILE A 199 17.36 14.17 -43.61
N MET A 200 18.25 15.16 -43.49
CA MET A 200 19.36 15.11 -42.53
C MET A 200 18.85 15.13 -41.09
N GLU A 201 17.88 16.00 -40.79
CA GLU A 201 17.21 16.08 -39.49
C GLU A 201 16.58 14.73 -39.11
N ALA A 202 15.77 14.16 -40.00
CA ALA A 202 15.16 12.85 -39.80
C ALA A 202 16.19 11.73 -39.61
N TYR A 203 17.24 11.69 -40.45
CA TYR A 203 18.32 10.70 -40.29
C TYR A 203 18.98 10.80 -38.91
N LEU A 204 19.31 12.02 -38.48
CA LEU A 204 19.98 12.28 -37.21
C LEU A 204 19.11 11.93 -36.00
N ASN A 205 17.78 12.04 -36.09
CA ASN A 205 16.84 11.65 -35.01
C ASN A 205 16.53 10.13 -35.01
N ILE A 206 16.57 9.46 -36.16
CA ILE A 206 16.17 8.04 -36.27
C ILE A 206 17.29 7.06 -36.02
N ILE A 207 18.52 7.36 -36.46
CA ILE A 207 19.57 6.35 -36.57
C ILE A 207 20.01 5.81 -35.18
N PRO A 208 20.18 4.48 -35.01
CA PRO A 208 20.57 3.91 -33.73
C PRO A 208 22.06 4.14 -33.41
N TYR A 209 22.33 4.59 -32.18
CA TYR A 209 23.66 4.87 -31.64
C TYR A 209 24.12 3.83 -30.59
N GLY A 210 23.45 2.68 -30.52
CA GLY A 210 23.89 1.56 -29.69
C GLY A 210 23.34 1.68 -28.28
N ARG A 211 24.19 1.91 -27.28
CA ARG A 211 23.82 2.03 -25.86
C ARG A 211 24.39 3.28 -25.19
N ASN A 212 23.74 3.73 -24.11
CA ASN A 212 24.16 4.81 -23.21
C ASN A 212 24.75 4.28 -21.88
N SER A 213 25.09 5.21 -20.97
CA SER A 213 25.59 4.95 -19.61
C SER A 213 24.64 4.19 -18.68
N SER A 214 23.35 4.07 -19.00
CA SER A 214 22.38 3.24 -18.28
C SER A 214 22.15 1.87 -18.95
N GLY A 215 22.88 1.58 -20.04
CA GLY A 215 22.77 0.35 -20.82
C GLY A 215 21.52 0.26 -21.71
N ALA A 216 20.68 1.30 -21.73
CA ALA A 216 19.52 1.37 -22.60
C ALA A 216 19.97 1.51 -24.06
N ASN A 217 19.18 0.97 -24.99
CA ASN A 217 19.47 1.18 -26.41
C ASN A 217 19.07 2.62 -26.78
N ILE A 218 19.85 3.29 -27.61
CA ILE A 218 19.63 4.71 -27.96
C ILE A 218 19.54 4.93 -29.47
N ALA A 219 18.65 5.83 -29.88
CA ALA A 219 18.57 6.41 -31.22
C ALA A 219 18.46 7.94 -31.12
N GLY A 220 18.86 8.64 -32.18
CA GLY A 220 18.86 10.09 -32.21
C GLY A 220 20.15 10.73 -31.68
N ILE A 221 20.62 11.77 -32.36
CA ILE A 221 21.91 12.40 -32.07
C ILE A 221 21.93 13.16 -30.73
N GLU A 222 20.80 13.75 -30.32
CA GLU A 222 20.68 14.40 -29.01
C GLU A 222 20.77 13.35 -27.88
N THR A 223 20.05 12.24 -28.01
CA THR A 223 20.14 11.08 -27.10
C THR A 223 21.55 10.53 -27.04
N ALA A 224 22.27 10.47 -28.17
CA ALA A 224 23.66 10.03 -28.22
C ALA A 224 24.62 11.02 -27.56
N ALA A 225 24.46 12.32 -27.78
CA ALA A 225 25.27 13.35 -27.12
C ALA A 225 25.12 13.30 -25.60
N ASN A 226 23.87 13.21 -25.10
CA ASN A 226 23.61 13.17 -23.67
C ASN A 226 23.99 11.82 -23.04
N GLY A 227 23.59 10.70 -23.66
CA GLY A 227 23.82 9.35 -23.15
C GLY A 227 25.27 8.86 -23.27
N LEU A 228 26.11 9.49 -24.09
CA LEU A 228 27.54 9.20 -24.17
C LEU A 228 28.42 10.21 -23.42
N PHE A 229 28.09 11.51 -23.45
CA PHE A 229 28.99 12.60 -23.02
C PHE A 229 28.38 13.64 -22.06
N ASP A 230 27.12 13.48 -21.65
CA ASP A 230 26.36 14.45 -20.83
C ASP A 230 26.31 15.87 -21.43
N LYS A 231 26.08 15.96 -22.75
CA LYS A 231 26.02 17.22 -23.52
C LYS A 231 24.83 17.26 -24.48
N SER A 232 24.44 18.44 -24.92
CA SER A 232 23.56 18.59 -26.09
C SER A 232 24.32 18.30 -27.40
N ALA A 233 23.61 17.88 -28.46
CA ALA A 233 24.22 17.70 -29.79
C ALA A 233 24.80 19.01 -30.36
N SER A 234 24.32 20.16 -29.88
CA SER A 234 24.85 21.49 -30.20
C SER A 234 26.26 21.75 -29.65
N GLU A 235 26.68 21.02 -28.61
CA GLU A 235 27.92 21.27 -27.84
C GLU A 235 29.05 20.28 -28.15
N LEU A 236 28.85 19.41 -29.14
CA LEU A 236 29.80 18.36 -29.52
C LEU A 236 31.10 18.94 -30.09
N ASN A 237 32.22 18.65 -29.43
CA ASN A 237 33.55 18.95 -29.96
C ASN A 237 33.90 18.02 -31.14
N LEU A 238 34.96 18.33 -31.90
CA LEU A 238 35.35 17.56 -33.09
C LEU A 238 35.58 16.05 -32.82
N PRO A 239 36.36 15.62 -31.79
CA PRO A 239 36.45 14.22 -31.38
C PRO A 239 35.10 13.56 -31.05
N GLN A 240 34.25 14.20 -30.25
CA GLN A 240 32.94 13.69 -29.83
C GLN A 240 31.98 13.53 -31.04
N ALA A 241 31.92 14.54 -31.91
CA ALA A 241 31.20 14.53 -33.17
C ALA A 241 31.66 13.39 -34.09
N ALA A 242 32.97 13.22 -34.26
CA ALA A 242 33.55 12.15 -35.06
C ALA A 242 33.33 10.75 -34.46
N PHE A 243 33.25 10.64 -33.13
CA PHE A 243 32.92 9.39 -32.45
C PHE A 243 31.47 9.01 -32.73
N ILE A 244 30.52 9.91 -32.46
CA ILE A 244 29.08 9.70 -32.71
C ILE A 244 28.81 9.36 -34.18
N ALA A 245 29.32 10.14 -35.13
CA ALA A 245 29.16 9.87 -36.57
C ALA A 245 29.76 8.51 -37.01
N GLY A 246 30.69 7.95 -36.23
CA GLY A 246 31.27 6.64 -36.49
C GLY A 246 30.36 5.46 -36.12
N ILE A 247 29.48 5.63 -35.12
CA ILE A 247 28.71 4.57 -34.47
C ILE A 247 27.68 3.87 -35.39
N PRO A 248 26.83 4.58 -36.18
CA PRO A 248 25.74 3.97 -36.96
C PRO A 248 26.09 2.73 -37.79
N LYS A 249 27.33 2.66 -38.28
CA LYS A 249 27.83 1.52 -39.07
C LYS A 249 27.83 0.18 -38.30
N ALA A 250 28.00 0.19 -36.98
CA ALA A 250 27.91 -1.01 -36.14
C ALA A 250 27.61 -0.62 -34.68
N PRO A 251 26.37 -0.22 -34.34
CA PRO A 251 26.10 0.56 -33.14
C PRO A 251 26.53 -0.12 -31.83
N PHE A 252 26.16 -1.38 -31.63
CA PHE A 252 26.55 -2.17 -30.44
C PHE A 252 28.04 -2.51 -30.36
N ARG A 253 28.76 -2.50 -31.50
CA ARG A 253 30.21 -2.72 -31.54
C ARG A 253 30.97 -1.45 -31.17
N TYR A 254 30.51 -0.29 -31.62
CA TYR A 254 31.21 0.99 -31.49
C TYR A 254 30.78 1.84 -30.28
N THR A 255 29.58 1.65 -29.71
CA THR A 255 29.21 2.23 -28.40
C THR A 255 30.22 1.80 -27.32
N PRO A 256 30.58 2.68 -26.35
CA PRO A 256 31.50 2.34 -25.29
C PRO A 256 30.91 1.45 -24.18
N TYR A 257 29.59 1.23 -24.13
CA TYR A 257 28.91 0.58 -23.00
C TYR A 257 28.49 -0.88 -23.22
N SER A 258 28.39 -1.64 -22.12
CA SER A 258 27.83 -2.99 -22.04
C SER A 258 26.29 -2.96 -22.00
N SER A 259 25.63 -4.11 -21.77
CA SER A 259 24.17 -4.14 -21.51
C SER A 259 23.78 -3.59 -20.14
N GLY A 260 24.69 -3.58 -19.17
CA GLY A 260 24.46 -3.04 -17.82
C GLY A 260 24.91 -1.59 -17.64
N GLY A 261 25.14 -0.85 -18.72
CA GLY A 261 25.62 0.55 -18.68
C GLY A 261 27.11 0.71 -18.32
N GLU A 262 27.78 -0.37 -17.93
CA GLU A 262 29.22 -0.36 -17.62
C GLU A 262 30.06 -0.02 -18.86
N LEU A 263 31.13 0.77 -18.67
CA LEU A 263 32.14 0.97 -19.72
C LEU A 263 32.83 -0.35 -20.07
N LYS A 264 32.95 -0.63 -21.37
CA LYS A 264 33.76 -1.73 -21.88
C LYS A 264 35.23 -1.56 -21.44
N ASN A 265 35.93 -2.68 -21.33
CA ASN A 265 37.39 -2.66 -21.15
C ASN A 265 38.11 -2.01 -22.34
N ALA A 266 39.41 -1.71 -22.20
CA ALA A 266 40.19 -1.04 -23.23
C ALA A 266 40.11 -1.73 -24.61
N GLU A 267 40.11 -3.06 -24.65
CA GLU A 267 39.97 -3.85 -25.89
C GLU A 267 38.59 -3.68 -26.54
N GLY A 268 37.52 -3.58 -25.74
CA GLY A 268 36.15 -3.36 -26.19
C GLY A 268 35.84 -1.93 -26.61
N LEU A 269 36.58 -0.93 -26.09
CA LEU A 269 36.49 0.47 -26.52
C LEU A 269 37.22 0.74 -27.85
N GLN A 270 38.33 0.02 -28.09
CA GLN A 270 39.22 0.26 -29.23
C GLN A 270 38.50 0.30 -30.62
N PRO A 271 37.53 -0.58 -30.94
CA PRO A 271 36.82 -0.54 -32.22
C PRO A 271 36.07 0.77 -32.49
N GLY A 272 35.49 1.38 -31.45
CA GLY A 272 34.82 2.68 -31.57
C GLY A 272 35.81 3.83 -31.77
N ILE A 273 36.93 3.80 -31.03
CA ILE A 273 38.01 4.79 -31.13
C ILE A 273 38.71 4.74 -32.50
N ASP A 274 38.93 3.55 -33.06
CA ASP A 274 39.50 3.39 -34.41
C ASP A 274 38.51 3.85 -35.50
N ARG A 275 37.21 3.64 -35.28
CA ARG A 275 36.15 4.16 -36.15
C ARG A 275 36.09 5.70 -36.09
N MET A 276 36.19 6.32 -34.91
CA MET A 276 36.33 7.78 -34.74
C MET A 276 37.53 8.34 -35.52
N LYS A 277 38.70 7.70 -35.41
CA LYS A 277 39.90 8.10 -36.18
C LYS A 277 39.69 7.98 -37.69
N THR A 278 38.92 6.99 -38.13
CA THR A 278 38.51 6.84 -39.54
C THR A 278 37.62 7.99 -39.98
N VAL A 279 36.67 8.44 -39.14
CA VAL A 279 35.81 9.61 -39.40
C VAL A 279 36.63 10.88 -39.51
N LEU A 280 37.52 11.15 -38.54
CA LEU A 280 38.44 12.29 -38.57
C LEU A 280 39.28 12.31 -39.85
N PHE A 281 39.79 11.16 -40.29
CA PHE A 281 40.54 11.04 -41.54
C PHE A 281 39.69 11.37 -42.76
N ARG A 282 38.42 10.93 -42.80
CA ARG A 282 37.48 11.29 -43.88
C ARG A 282 37.14 12.77 -43.90
N MET A 283 36.88 13.39 -42.75
CA MET A 283 36.64 14.84 -42.65
C MET A 283 37.83 15.64 -43.17
N LYS A 284 39.05 15.15 -42.96
CA LYS A 284 40.27 15.73 -43.51
C LYS A 284 40.39 15.53 -45.03
N GLU A 285 40.17 14.31 -45.55
CA GLU A 285 40.22 14.03 -47.01
C GLU A 285 39.22 14.87 -47.80
N THR A 286 38.02 15.06 -47.26
CA THR A 286 36.92 15.84 -47.87
C THR A 286 37.01 17.35 -47.60
N GLY A 287 37.98 17.79 -46.77
CA GLY A 287 38.28 19.20 -46.54
C GLY A 287 37.41 19.93 -45.50
N TYR A 288 36.62 19.22 -44.69
CA TYR A 288 35.87 19.81 -43.58
C TYR A 288 36.76 20.24 -42.40
N ILE A 289 37.93 19.59 -42.22
CA ILE A 289 38.92 19.95 -41.20
C ILE A 289 40.34 20.04 -41.76
N THR A 290 41.18 20.83 -41.11
CA THR A 290 42.60 20.97 -41.44
C THR A 290 43.46 19.81 -40.93
N GLU A 291 44.70 19.71 -41.44
CA GLU A 291 45.73 18.79 -40.94
C GLU A 291 46.02 19.01 -39.45
N GLU A 292 46.01 20.26 -38.99
CA GLU A 292 46.27 20.62 -37.59
C GLU A 292 45.14 20.13 -36.67
N GLU A 293 43.89 20.42 -37.02
CA GLU A 293 42.71 19.95 -36.28
C GLU A 293 42.60 18.42 -36.27
N TYR A 294 42.93 17.75 -37.38
CA TYR A 294 43.01 16.30 -37.45
C TYR A 294 44.04 15.74 -36.46
N ASN A 295 45.26 16.29 -36.44
CA ASN A 295 46.32 15.80 -35.55
C ASN A 295 45.98 16.05 -34.07
N GLN A 296 45.35 17.18 -33.74
CA GLN A 296 44.87 17.47 -32.39
C GLN A 296 43.72 16.53 -31.98
N ALA A 297 42.75 16.29 -32.86
CA ALA A 297 41.59 15.43 -32.58
C ALA A 297 41.95 13.94 -32.47
N VAL A 298 42.92 13.44 -33.25
CA VAL A 298 43.40 12.05 -33.16
C VAL A 298 44.21 11.79 -31.90
N ALA A 299 44.85 12.83 -31.35
CA ALA A 299 45.56 12.79 -30.06
C ALA A 299 44.64 12.97 -28.84
N TYR A 300 43.35 13.26 -29.04
CA TYR A 300 42.39 13.49 -27.97
C TYR A 300 41.99 12.20 -27.26
N ASP A 301 41.94 12.25 -25.93
CA ASP A 301 41.58 11.11 -25.09
C ASP A 301 40.06 11.09 -24.82
N ILE A 302 39.31 10.62 -25.82
CA ILE A 302 37.83 10.56 -25.79
C ILE A 302 37.26 9.74 -24.64
N VAL A 303 38.06 8.84 -24.03
CA VAL A 303 37.61 7.99 -22.92
C VAL A 303 37.28 8.81 -21.67
N LYS A 304 37.92 9.97 -21.50
CA LYS A 304 37.64 10.89 -20.38
C LYS A 304 36.30 11.61 -20.48
N ASP A 305 35.73 11.67 -21.68
CA ASP A 305 34.45 12.34 -21.92
C ASP A 305 33.27 11.39 -21.68
N PHE A 306 33.49 10.07 -21.64
CA PHE A 306 32.41 9.11 -21.48
C PHE A 306 31.75 9.24 -20.09
N ARG A 307 30.43 9.38 -20.11
CA ARG A 307 29.57 9.45 -18.92
C ARG A 307 29.67 8.17 -18.09
N THR A 308 29.51 8.29 -16.77
CA THR A 308 29.55 7.14 -15.85
C THR A 308 28.47 7.27 -14.78
N ASN A 309 28.05 6.13 -14.21
CA ASN A 309 27.16 6.04 -13.04
C ASN A 309 25.74 6.61 -13.22
N GLU A 310 25.13 6.45 -14.41
CA GLU A 310 23.72 6.77 -14.61
C GLU A 310 22.84 5.56 -14.27
N GLN A 311 22.17 5.60 -13.12
CA GLN A 311 21.15 4.62 -12.74
C GLN A 311 19.81 4.94 -13.40
N ARG A 312 19.03 3.91 -13.75
CA ARG A 312 17.69 4.09 -14.33
C ARG A 312 16.68 4.55 -13.27
N SER A 313 15.62 5.21 -13.72
CA SER A 313 14.41 5.52 -12.94
C SER A 313 13.93 4.31 -12.14
N TYR A 314 13.73 3.19 -12.83
CA TYR A 314 13.30 1.92 -12.25
C TYR A 314 14.27 1.34 -11.21
N GLU A 315 15.58 1.56 -11.32
CA GLU A 315 16.55 1.06 -10.33
C GLU A 315 16.53 1.89 -9.04
N LYS A 316 16.30 3.20 -9.17
CA LYS A 316 16.31 4.15 -8.05
C LYS A 316 14.95 4.26 -7.36
N TYR A 317 13.86 4.19 -8.13
CA TYR A 317 12.49 4.42 -7.71
C TYR A 317 11.52 3.36 -8.26
N PRO A 318 11.79 2.05 -8.09
CA PRO A 318 11.06 0.98 -8.78
C PRO A 318 9.54 1.02 -8.58
N TYR A 319 9.10 1.12 -7.32
CA TYR A 319 7.67 1.16 -6.99
C TYR A 319 6.96 2.38 -7.60
N ILE A 320 7.60 3.56 -7.61
CA ILE A 320 7.03 4.76 -8.24
C ILE A 320 6.97 4.57 -9.75
N THR A 321 8.07 4.16 -10.38
CA THR A 321 8.15 3.99 -11.84
C THR A 321 7.05 3.07 -12.36
N VAL A 322 6.89 1.88 -11.76
CA VAL A 322 5.84 0.93 -12.17
C VAL A 322 4.44 1.47 -11.92
N GLU A 323 4.19 2.14 -10.78
CA GLU A 323 2.87 2.65 -10.43
C GLU A 323 2.46 3.86 -11.30
N LEU A 324 3.41 4.74 -11.64
CA LEU A 324 3.18 5.86 -12.56
C LEU A 324 2.97 5.38 -14.00
N GLU A 325 3.81 4.46 -14.50
CA GLU A 325 3.65 3.85 -15.83
C GLU A 325 2.26 3.20 -15.96
N LYS A 326 1.85 2.39 -14.97
CA LYS A 326 0.53 1.73 -14.92
C LYS A 326 -0.63 2.73 -14.90
N ARG A 327 -0.57 3.77 -14.06
CA ARG A 327 -1.66 4.77 -13.95
C ARG A 327 -1.74 5.67 -15.18
N ALA A 328 -0.59 6.10 -15.71
CA ALA A 328 -0.54 6.90 -16.93
C ALA A 328 -1.05 6.09 -18.14
N ALA A 329 -0.70 4.81 -18.26
CA ALA A 329 -1.27 3.93 -19.28
C ALA A 329 -2.79 3.78 -19.15
N ARG A 330 -3.34 3.57 -17.94
CA ARG A 330 -4.80 3.53 -17.72
C ARG A 330 -5.48 4.83 -18.16
N ILE A 331 -4.88 6.00 -17.88
CA ILE A 331 -5.42 7.31 -18.25
C ILE A 331 -5.34 7.54 -19.77
N ILE A 332 -4.19 7.27 -20.39
CA ILE A 332 -4.03 7.39 -21.84
C ILE A 332 -4.95 6.41 -22.58
N MET A 333 -5.26 5.25 -22.00
CA MET A 333 -6.25 4.32 -22.54
C MET A 333 -7.65 4.96 -22.64
N ASP A 334 -8.09 5.69 -21.62
CA ASP A 334 -9.36 6.44 -21.66
C ASP A 334 -9.30 7.60 -22.67
N VAL A 335 -8.20 8.35 -22.69
CA VAL A 335 -8.01 9.47 -23.64
C VAL A 335 -8.07 9.00 -25.10
N LEU A 336 -7.41 7.88 -25.42
CA LEU A 336 -7.43 7.30 -26.77
C LEU A 336 -8.83 6.78 -27.14
N ALA A 337 -9.54 6.13 -26.20
CA ALA A 337 -10.91 5.70 -26.42
C ALA A 337 -11.85 6.90 -26.68
N GLU A 338 -11.77 7.97 -25.90
CA GLU A 338 -12.55 9.20 -26.11
C GLU A 338 -12.25 9.87 -27.46
N GLN A 339 -10.98 9.90 -27.88
CA GLN A 339 -10.57 10.44 -29.18
C GLN A 339 -11.18 9.66 -30.37
N ASP A 340 -11.30 8.34 -30.24
CA ASP A 340 -11.97 7.47 -31.23
C ASP A 340 -13.51 7.46 -31.11
N GLY A 341 -14.07 8.17 -30.11
CA GLY A 341 -15.51 8.24 -29.85
C GLY A 341 -16.08 7.01 -29.13
N VAL A 342 -15.24 6.24 -28.44
CA VAL A 342 -15.63 5.13 -27.56
C VAL A 342 -15.78 5.66 -26.13
N ASP A 343 -16.92 5.40 -25.47
CA ASP A 343 -17.10 5.73 -24.05
C ASP A 343 -16.15 4.85 -23.21
N PRO A 344 -15.27 5.43 -22.35
CA PRO A 344 -14.39 4.70 -21.45
C PRO A 344 -15.03 3.56 -20.66
N LYS A 345 -16.31 3.66 -20.31
CA LYS A 345 -17.05 2.59 -19.60
C LYS A 345 -17.17 1.30 -20.43
N THR A 346 -17.13 1.41 -21.75
CA THR A 346 -17.12 0.26 -22.67
C THR A 346 -15.88 -0.62 -22.47
N LEU A 347 -14.77 -0.04 -22.01
CA LEU A 347 -13.53 -0.76 -21.72
C LEU A 347 -13.70 -1.70 -20.52
N GLU A 348 -14.50 -1.31 -19.52
CA GLU A 348 -14.77 -2.10 -18.31
C GLU A 348 -15.71 -3.28 -18.60
N GLU A 349 -16.58 -3.15 -19.61
CA GLU A 349 -17.55 -4.18 -20.01
C GLU A 349 -17.04 -5.15 -21.09
N ASN A 350 -15.93 -4.83 -21.78
CA ASN A 350 -15.48 -5.59 -22.95
C ASN A 350 -13.96 -5.79 -23.00
N ASN A 351 -13.51 -6.94 -22.48
CA ASN A 351 -12.11 -7.36 -22.44
C ASN A 351 -11.37 -7.23 -23.79
N LYS A 352 -12.03 -7.46 -24.93
CA LYS A 352 -11.33 -7.36 -26.23
C LYS A 352 -10.98 -5.92 -26.58
N ILE A 353 -11.90 -4.98 -26.31
CA ILE A 353 -11.66 -3.55 -26.55
C ILE A 353 -10.65 -3.04 -25.51
N TYR A 354 -10.75 -3.50 -24.27
CA TYR A 354 -9.73 -3.25 -23.24
C TYR A 354 -8.33 -3.68 -23.69
N GLU A 355 -8.15 -4.93 -24.15
CA GLU A 355 -6.86 -5.44 -24.64
C GLU A 355 -6.31 -4.62 -25.81
N GLU A 356 -7.17 -4.20 -26.75
CA GLU A 356 -6.79 -3.38 -27.90
C GLU A 356 -6.30 -2.00 -27.45
N TYR A 357 -7.06 -1.27 -26.63
CA TYR A 357 -6.65 0.05 -26.15
C TYR A 357 -5.50 0.01 -25.13
N ALA A 358 -5.37 -1.06 -24.33
CA ALA A 358 -4.23 -1.22 -23.42
C ALA A 358 -2.91 -1.30 -24.20
N ILE A 359 -2.86 -2.09 -25.27
CA ILE A 359 -1.69 -2.18 -26.16
C ILE A 359 -1.39 -0.82 -26.83
N LEU A 360 -2.42 -0.07 -27.23
CA LEU A 360 -2.25 1.28 -27.79
C LEU A 360 -1.71 2.26 -26.74
N ALA A 361 -2.22 2.22 -25.51
CA ALA A 361 -1.80 3.09 -24.43
C ALA A 361 -0.38 2.80 -23.93
N GLU A 362 0.00 1.53 -23.76
CA GLU A 362 1.37 1.12 -23.40
C GLU A 362 2.38 1.60 -24.45
N ARG A 363 2.05 1.45 -25.74
CA ARG A 363 2.85 1.98 -26.84
C ARG A 363 2.94 3.50 -26.76
N ALA A 364 1.82 4.20 -26.69
CA ALA A 364 1.79 5.66 -26.63
C ALA A 364 2.59 6.20 -25.43
N ILE A 365 2.48 5.57 -24.25
CA ILE A 365 3.30 5.88 -23.07
C ILE A 365 4.79 5.61 -23.30
N SER A 366 5.16 4.65 -24.13
CA SER A 366 6.56 4.36 -24.48
C SER A 366 7.12 5.26 -25.60
N SER A 367 6.27 5.76 -26.51
CA SER A 367 6.68 6.32 -27.81
C SER A 367 6.23 7.75 -28.13
N ASN A 368 5.31 8.37 -27.37
CA ASN A 368 4.72 9.67 -27.77
C ASN A 368 5.30 10.87 -27.02
N GLY A 369 6.44 10.71 -26.32
CA GLY A 369 7.13 11.79 -25.63
C GLY A 369 6.32 12.45 -24.51
N TYR A 370 5.37 11.73 -23.89
CA TYR A 370 4.52 12.30 -22.85
C TYR A 370 5.35 12.74 -21.63
N ARG A 371 4.90 13.79 -20.97
CA ARG A 371 5.46 14.26 -19.70
C ARG A 371 4.43 13.99 -18.61
N ILE A 372 4.75 13.02 -17.75
CA ILE A 372 3.84 12.45 -16.75
C ILE A 372 4.17 13.06 -15.39
N HIS A 373 3.32 13.96 -14.90
CA HIS A 373 3.56 14.69 -13.65
C HIS A 373 2.72 14.10 -12.52
N SER A 374 3.40 13.68 -11.45
CA SER A 374 2.78 13.02 -10.30
C SER A 374 2.58 13.94 -9.11
N THR A 375 1.74 13.50 -8.17
CA THR A 375 1.50 14.17 -6.88
C THR A 375 2.54 13.81 -5.80
N ILE A 376 3.45 12.87 -6.09
CA ILE A 376 4.40 12.34 -5.11
C ILE A 376 5.44 13.39 -4.75
N ASN A 377 5.49 13.77 -3.48
CA ASN A 377 6.52 14.66 -2.95
C ASN A 377 7.83 13.88 -2.78
N LYS A 378 8.81 14.18 -3.62
CA LYS A 378 10.10 13.47 -3.66
C LYS A 378 10.80 13.39 -2.30
N ASP A 379 10.94 14.52 -1.60
CA ASP A 379 11.75 14.57 -0.38
C ASP A 379 11.04 13.85 0.78
N LEU A 380 9.71 13.88 0.82
CA LEU A 380 8.90 13.07 1.72
C LEU A 380 9.02 11.57 1.41
N TYR A 381 8.95 11.17 0.14
CA TYR A 381 9.11 9.78 -0.29
C TYR A 381 10.51 9.23 0.06
N ASP A 382 11.58 9.95 -0.32
CA ASP A 382 12.97 9.59 0.01
C ASP A 382 13.15 9.42 1.54
N ALA A 383 12.50 10.29 2.34
CA ALA A 383 12.55 10.22 3.79
C ALA A 383 11.75 9.04 4.37
N HIS A 384 10.56 8.74 3.83
CA HIS A 384 9.77 7.56 4.20
C HIS A 384 10.51 6.25 3.89
N GLU A 385 11.14 6.13 2.72
CA GLU A 385 12.00 5.01 2.35
C GLU A 385 13.19 4.87 3.32
N LYS A 386 13.82 5.97 3.70
CA LYS A 386 14.90 5.98 4.70
C LYS A 386 14.41 5.53 6.08
N ALA A 387 13.25 5.99 6.54
CA ALA A 387 12.66 5.61 7.82
C ALA A 387 12.27 4.12 7.84
N LYS A 388 11.65 3.63 6.76
CA LYS A 388 11.37 2.20 6.50
C LYS A 388 12.64 1.36 6.62
N ASN A 389 13.71 1.74 5.92
CA ASN A 389 14.97 1.01 5.91
C ASN A 389 15.69 1.05 7.27
N ALA A 390 15.52 2.12 8.04
CA ALA A 390 16.05 2.25 9.39
C ALA A 390 15.27 1.38 10.41
N TYR A 391 13.95 1.24 10.27
CA TYR A 391 13.11 0.46 11.18
C TYR A 391 13.50 -1.03 11.16
N LYS A 392 13.80 -1.60 12.33
CA LYS A 392 14.15 -3.03 12.49
C LYS A 392 13.07 -3.87 13.14
N GLY A 393 12.03 -3.24 13.69
CA GLY A 393 10.95 -3.90 14.40
C GLY A 393 9.90 -4.58 13.52
N TYR A 394 10.21 -4.98 12.28
CA TYR A 394 9.23 -5.63 11.40
C TYR A 394 8.79 -7.01 11.92
N GLY A 395 9.73 -7.80 12.44
CA GLY A 395 9.52 -9.16 12.91
C GLY A 395 10.48 -10.16 12.23
N THR A 396 10.24 -11.45 12.45
CA THR A 396 11.02 -12.54 11.86
C THR A 396 10.88 -12.59 10.34
N THR A 397 11.98 -12.76 9.61
CA THR A 397 11.94 -13.22 8.22
C THR A 397 11.82 -14.74 8.22
N LEU A 398 10.80 -15.29 7.54
CA LEU A 398 10.65 -16.72 7.34
C LEU A 398 11.52 -17.18 6.16
N THR A 399 11.81 -18.47 6.09
CA THR A 399 12.37 -19.09 4.89
C THR A 399 11.40 -20.17 4.42
N VAL A 400 11.00 -20.13 3.16
CA VAL A 400 10.00 -21.03 2.59
C VAL A 400 10.52 -21.64 1.31
N GLU A 401 10.16 -22.90 1.05
CA GLU A 401 10.38 -23.51 -0.25
C GLU A 401 9.51 -22.80 -1.31
N SER A 402 10.12 -22.62 -2.48
CA SER A 402 9.55 -22.02 -3.68
C SER A 402 10.18 -22.70 -4.89
N THR A 403 9.54 -22.62 -6.05
CA THR A 403 10.11 -23.08 -7.32
C THR A 403 10.70 -21.89 -8.07
N ASN A 404 11.87 -22.04 -8.71
CA ASN A 404 12.43 -21.04 -9.63
C ASN A 404 11.80 -21.18 -11.04
N GLU A 405 12.21 -20.31 -11.99
CA GLU A 405 11.71 -20.34 -13.37
C GLU A 405 12.12 -21.64 -14.10
N GLU A 406 13.19 -22.29 -13.64
CA GLU A 406 13.73 -23.56 -14.14
C GLU A 406 13.03 -24.82 -13.57
N GLY A 407 12.13 -24.69 -12.59
CA GLY A 407 11.41 -25.82 -11.99
C GLY A 407 12.08 -26.47 -10.77
N GLU A 408 13.18 -25.91 -10.27
CA GLU A 408 13.94 -26.40 -9.12
C GLU A 408 13.43 -25.82 -7.80
N ALA A 409 13.52 -26.62 -6.72
CA ALA A 409 13.18 -26.18 -5.37
C ALA A 409 14.29 -25.28 -4.78
N VAL A 410 13.94 -24.04 -4.46
CA VAL A 410 14.80 -23.02 -3.87
C VAL A 410 14.19 -22.46 -2.59
N MET A 411 15.03 -22.15 -1.60
CA MET A 411 14.59 -21.52 -0.36
C MET A 411 14.50 -20.00 -0.56
N LYS A 412 13.28 -19.44 -0.63
CA LYS A 412 13.05 -17.98 -0.71
C LYS A 412 12.89 -17.41 0.72
N GLU A 413 13.51 -16.25 0.97
CA GLU A 413 13.16 -15.44 2.13
C GLU A 413 11.75 -14.85 1.99
N LEU A 414 10.99 -14.91 3.08
CA LEU A 414 9.64 -14.37 3.19
C LEU A 414 9.60 -13.43 4.41
N PRO A 415 10.03 -12.17 4.25
CA PRO A 415 10.00 -11.17 5.31
C PRO A 415 8.56 -10.76 5.64
N VAL A 416 8.33 -10.25 6.87
CA VAL A 416 7.15 -9.42 7.14
C VAL A 416 7.24 -8.19 6.24
N GLN A 417 6.27 -7.99 5.35
CA GLN A 417 6.15 -6.87 4.43
C GLN A 417 5.51 -5.64 5.10
N VAL A 418 5.52 -4.54 4.36
CA VAL A 418 4.92 -3.26 4.75
C VAL A 418 4.26 -2.61 3.56
N GLY A 419 3.09 -2.02 3.79
CA GLY A 419 2.43 -1.12 2.86
C GLY A 419 2.11 0.17 3.60
N SER A 420 2.33 1.32 2.98
CA SER A 420 1.94 2.62 3.57
C SER A 420 1.40 3.54 2.49
N MET A 421 0.42 4.37 2.83
CA MET A 421 -0.13 5.39 1.94
C MET A 421 -0.34 6.68 2.73
N MET A 422 -0.02 7.83 2.14
CA MET A 422 -0.25 9.15 2.73
C MET A 422 -0.99 10.06 1.74
N ILE A 423 -2.18 10.52 2.14
CA ILE A 423 -3.13 11.28 1.31
C ILE A 423 -3.38 12.65 1.93
N GLU A 424 -3.44 13.70 1.10
CA GLU A 424 -3.96 15.02 1.48
C GLU A 424 -5.51 15.00 1.47
N ASN A 425 -6.11 15.21 2.64
CA ASN A 425 -7.56 14.94 2.85
C ASN A 425 -8.49 15.77 1.96
N LYS A 426 -8.11 17.03 1.70
CA LYS A 426 -8.97 18.01 1.02
C LYS A 426 -8.97 17.83 -0.51
N THR A 427 -7.96 17.17 -1.06
CA THR A 427 -7.71 17.10 -2.51
C THR A 427 -7.68 15.68 -3.06
N GLY A 428 -7.39 14.67 -2.24
CA GLY A 428 -7.13 13.30 -2.71
C GLY A 428 -5.70 13.08 -3.23
N ARG A 429 -4.82 14.10 -3.22
CA ARG A 429 -3.43 13.96 -3.69
C ARG A 429 -2.68 12.92 -2.84
N ILE A 430 -2.13 11.90 -3.48
CA ILE A 430 -1.22 10.94 -2.85
C ILE A 430 0.16 11.60 -2.73
N LEU A 431 0.62 11.86 -1.51
CA LEU A 431 1.86 12.61 -1.27
C LEU A 431 3.08 11.69 -1.16
N SER A 432 2.89 10.47 -0.65
CA SER A 432 3.93 9.46 -0.47
C SER A 432 3.30 8.08 -0.24
N PHE A 433 4.02 7.01 -0.57
CA PHE A 433 3.63 5.64 -0.29
C PHE A 433 4.85 4.75 -0.08
N ILE A 434 4.66 3.58 0.54
CA ILE A 434 5.68 2.52 0.64
C ILE A 434 5.07 1.25 0.07
N GLY A 435 5.64 0.74 -1.02
CA GLY A 435 5.14 -0.46 -1.69
C GLY A 435 5.66 -1.79 -1.15
N GLY A 436 6.67 -1.80 -0.30
CA GLY A 436 7.23 -3.05 0.25
C GLY A 436 8.56 -2.82 0.96
N ARG A 437 9.07 -3.85 1.64
CA ARG A 437 10.34 -3.73 2.37
C ARG A 437 11.54 -3.60 1.44
N ASP A 438 11.62 -4.45 0.42
CA ASP A 438 12.71 -4.48 -0.55
C ASP A 438 12.18 -4.95 -1.91
N HIS A 439 12.26 -4.09 -2.92
CA HIS A 439 11.78 -4.37 -4.27
C HIS A 439 12.57 -5.49 -4.98
N ALA A 440 13.83 -5.72 -4.58
CA ALA A 440 14.64 -6.80 -5.16
C ALA A 440 14.19 -8.19 -4.67
N VAL A 441 13.57 -8.26 -3.49
CA VAL A 441 13.06 -9.51 -2.90
C VAL A 441 11.59 -9.74 -3.27
N GLU A 442 10.79 -8.68 -3.31
CA GLU A 442 9.38 -8.74 -3.66
C GLU A 442 8.95 -7.50 -4.44
N LYS A 443 8.31 -7.70 -5.59
CA LYS A 443 7.93 -6.63 -6.53
C LYS A 443 6.48 -6.15 -6.33
N LEU A 444 5.66 -6.93 -5.64
CA LEU A 444 4.26 -6.59 -5.35
C LEU A 444 4.14 -5.26 -4.61
N ASN A 445 3.39 -4.29 -5.15
CA ASN A 445 3.15 -3.00 -4.48
C ASN A 445 2.07 -3.17 -3.39
N HIS A 446 2.50 -3.37 -2.15
CA HIS A 446 1.63 -3.58 -1.00
C HIS A 446 0.74 -2.38 -0.65
N ALA A 447 1.05 -1.17 -1.12
CA ALA A 447 0.19 -0.02 -0.88
C ALA A 447 -1.08 -0.05 -1.77
N THR A 448 -0.96 -0.56 -3.00
CA THR A 448 -1.96 -0.38 -4.07
C THR A 448 -2.52 -1.69 -4.64
N GLN A 449 -1.82 -2.82 -4.45
CA GLN A 449 -2.12 -4.12 -5.09
C GLN A 449 -2.37 -5.26 -4.09
N ALA A 450 -1.90 -5.15 -2.84
CA ALA A 450 -2.16 -6.16 -1.81
C ALA A 450 -3.51 -5.89 -1.15
N PHE A 451 -4.57 -6.50 -1.69
CA PHE A 451 -5.87 -6.59 -1.02
C PHE A 451 -5.75 -7.57 0.15
N ARG A 452 -6.20 -7.12 1.33
CA ARG A 452 -6.05 -7.83 2.62
C ARG A 452 -7.29 -7.58 3.47
N SER A 453 -7.62 -8.49 4.38
CA SER A 453 -8.68 -8.20 5.36
C SER A 453 -8.30 -6.99 6.22
N ILE A 454 -9.16 -5.98 6.23
CA ILE A 454 -8.90 -4.72 6.94
C ILE A 454 -9.16 -4.84 8.46
N GLY A 455 -9.77 -5.95 8.87
CA GLY A 455 -10.07 -6.28 10.28
C GLY A 455 -10.83 -5.15 11.00
N SER A 456 -10.45 -4.88 12.24
CA SER A 456 -11.11 -3.86 13.08
C SER A 456 -11.05 -2.40 12.58
N THR A 457 -10.30 -2.07 11.52
CA THR A 457 -10.40 -0.74 10.88
C THR A 457 -11.71 -0.55 10.11
N VAL A 458 -12.49 -1.60 9.87
CA VAL A 458 -13.83 -1.48 9.29
C VAL A 458 -14.83 -0.81 10.24
N LYS A 459 -14.61 -0.90 11.57
CA LYS A 459 -15.61 -0.53 12.59
C LYS A 459 -16.07 0.93 12.48
N PRO A 460 -15.21 1.94 12.29
CA PRO A 460 -15.68 3.32 12.10
C PRO A 460 -16.52 3.48 10.84
N LEU A 461 -16.11 2.84 9.74
CA LEU A 461 -16.69 3.06 8.41
C LEU A 461 -17.99 2.27 8.17
N LEU A 462 -18.12 1.08 8.76
CA LEU A 462 -19.28 0.19 8.55
C LEU A 462 -20.25 0.14 9.74
N VAL A 463 -19.79 0.45 10.95
CA VAL A 463 -20.59 0.30 12.17
C VAL A 463 -20.88 1.63 12.84
N TYR A 464 -19.86 2.31 13.36
CA TYR A 464 -20.08 3.48 14.21
C TYR A 464 -20.46 4.74 13.42
N GLY A 465 -19.83 5.01 12.28
CA GLY A 465 -20.19 6.09 11.36
C GLY A 465 -21.63 5.96 10.85
N PRO A 466 -22.01 4.83 10.24
CA PRO A 466 -23.40 4.59 9.84
C PRO A 466 -24.38 4.63 11.02
N ALA A 467 -24.03 4.13 12.22
CA ALA A 467 -24.90 4.22 13.39
C ALA A 467 -25.12 5.66 13.90
N LEU A 468 -24.13 6.55 13.76
CA LEU A 468 -24.27 7.99 14.01
C LEU A 468 -25.13 8.65 12.93
N GLU A 469 -24.91 8.33 11.65
CA GLU A 469 -25.64 8.88 10.50
C GLU A 469 -27.13 8.49 10.51
N PHE A 470 -27.43 7.25 10.90
CA PHE A 470 -28.79 6.75 11.10
C PHE A 470 -29.41 7.19 12.44
N GLY A 471 -28.66 7.85 13.32
CA GLY A 471 -29.15 8.29 14.62
C GLY A 471 -29.52 7.15 15.58
N ALA A 472 -28.83 6.01 15.48
CA ALA A 472 -28.92 4.91 16.44
C ALA A 472 -28.14 5.22 17.73
N ILE A 473 -27.06 6.00 17.63
CA ILE A 473 -26.21 6.42 18.76
C ILE A 473 -25.79 7.90 18.63
N GLY A 474 -25.37 8.49 19.75
CA GLY A 474 -24.38 9.58 19.82
C GLY A 474 -23.08 9.06 20.44
N ALA A 475 -22.04 9.90 20.53
CA ALA A 475 -20.68 9.47 20.90
C ALA A 475 -20.58 8.70 22.23
N GLY A 476 -21.32 9.17 23.24
CA GLY A 476 -21.31 8.58 24.59
C GLY A 476 -22.42 7.55 24.82
N SER A 477 -23.26 7.25 23.81
CA SER A 477 -24.42 6.37 23.99
C SER A 477 -24.01 4.96 24.44
N PRO A 478 -24.79 4.30 25.31
CA PRO A 478 -24.44 3.00 25.84
C PRO A 478 -24.54 1.90 24.79
N VAL A 479 -23.47 1.13 24.64
CA VAL A 479 -23.38 -0.11 23.89
C VAL A 479 -23.05 -1.27 24.83
N VAL A 480 -23.25 -2.51 24.38
CA VAL A 480 -23.25 -3.70 25.26
C VAL A 480 -22.20 -4.72 24.86
N ASP A 481 -21.21 -4.87 25.73
CA ASP A 481 -20.13 -5.86 25.70
C ASP A 481 -20.48 -7.10 26.54
N VAL A 482 -21.49 -7.83 26.09
CA VAL A 482 -21.96 -9.10 26.68
C VAL A 482 -22.09 -10.13 25.58
N LYS A 483 -21.59 -11.35 25.82
CA LYS A 483 -21.58 -12.46 24.87
C LYS A 483 -22.98 -12.90 24.46
N PHE A 484 -23.06 -13.40 23.23
CA PHE A 484 -24.24 -13.96 22.59
C PHE A 484 -23.79 -15.03 21.60
N THR A 485 -24.73 -15.83 21.10
CA THR A 485 -24.49 -16.84 20.06
C THR A 485 -25.37 -16.51 18.86
N LEU A 486 -24.77 -16.48 17.67
CA LEU A 486 -25.45 -16.31 16.39
C LEU A 486 -25.60 -17.66 15.69
N ASN A 487 -26.54 -17.73 14.76
CA ASN A 487 -26.55 -18.77 13.74
C ASN A 487 -25.85 -18.20 12.50
N ASP A 488 -24.72 -18.80 12.13
CA ASP A 488 -23.95 -18.49 10.93
C ASP A 488 -24.02 -19.69 9.98
N ASN A 489 -24.79 -19.55 8.90
CA ASN A 489 -25.00 -20.58 7.87
C ASN A 489 -25.38 -21.99 8.40
N GLY A 490 -26.11 -22.04 9.52
CA GLY A 490 -26.53 -23.29 10.19
C GLY A 490 -25.67 -23.70 11.38
N ASN A 491 -24.52 -23.06 11.57
CA ASN A 491 -23.59 -23.35 12.67
C ASN A 491 -23.70 -22.29 13.80
N PRO A 492 -23.59 -22.69 15.07
CA PRO A 492 -23.59 -21.74 16.19
C PRO A 492 -22.23 -21.02 16.29
N TRP A 493 -22.20 -19.71 16.00
CA TRP A 493 -21.02 -18.87 16.20
C TRP A 493 -21.16 -18.06 17.50
N THR A 494 -20.19 -18.20 18.41
CA THR A 494 -20.12 -17.40 19.65
C THR A 494 -18.92 -16.45 19.56
N PRO A 495 -19.11 -15.21 19.09
CA PRO A 495 -18.04 -14.22 19.00
C PRO A 495 -17.43 -13.88 20.36
N ALA A 496 -16.20 -13.36 20.34
CA ALA A 496 -15.49 -12.91 21.52
C ALA A 496 -14.68 -11.64 21.23
N ASN A 497 -14.32 -10.91 22.28
CA ASN A 497 -13.33 -9.83 22.23
C ASN A 497 -11.91 -10.39 22.03
N PHE A 498 -10.95 -9.52 21.68
CA PHE A 498 -9.55 -9.90 21.50
C PHE A 498 -8.96 -10.65 22.72
N VAL A 499 -9.38 -10.25 23.93
CA VAL A 499 -9.23 -11.06 25.15
C VAL A 499 -10.51 -11.90 25.30
N PRO A 500 -10.50 -13.23 25.05
CA PRO A 500 -11.75 -14.00 24.93
C PRO A 500 -12.55 -14.13 26.23
N THR A 501 -11.92 -13.87 27.39
CA THR A 501 -12.55 -13.85 28.71
C THR A 501 -13.16 -12.50 29.08
N SER A 502 -12.96 -11.44 28.28
CA SER A 502 -13.42 -10.09 28.58
C SER A 502 -14.88 -9.87 28.17
N GLU A 503 -15.69 -9.44 29.14
CA GLU A 503 -17.04 -8.88 28.98
C GLU A 503 -17.16 -7.67 29.92
N GLN A 504 -17.23 -6.46 29.36
CA GLN A 504 -17.29 -5.20 30.11
C GLN A 504 -18.72 -4.79 30.48
N GLY A 505 -19.75 -5.48 29.97
CA GLY A 505 -21.14 -5.12 30.19
C GLY A 505 -21.51 -3.86 29.42
N ILE A 506 -22.20 -2.91 30.04
CA ILE A 506 -22.52 -1.64 29.40
C ILE A 506 -21.30 -0.71 29.43
N MET A 507 -21.00 -0.08 28.28
CA MET A 507 -19.93 0.90 28.13
C MET A 507 -20.33 2.00 27.11
N PRO A 508 -19.71 3.19 27.15
CA PRO A 508 -19.90 4.21 26.10
C PRO A 508 -19.48 3.71 24.71
N ALA A 509 -20.15 4.18 23.66
CA ALA A 509 -19.78 3.87 22.28
C ALA A 509 -18.35 4.35 21.93
N ARG A 510 -17.94 5.53 22.41
CA ARG A 510 -16.55 6.02 22.28
C ARG A 510 -15.53 5.07 22.90
N ASP A 511 -15.74 4.62 24.14
CA ASP A 511 -14.86 3.65 24.81
C ASP A 511 -14.78 2.31 24.07
N ALA A 512 -15.92 1.82 23.55
CA ALA A 512 -15.99 0.57 22.81
C ALA A 512 -15.22 0.64 21.49
N LEU A 513 -15.24 1.81 20.84
CA LEU A 513 -14.47 2.07 19.63
C LEU A 513 -12.98 2.28 19.91
N ALA A 514 -12.65 3.07 20.94
CA ALA A 514 -11.30 3.35 21.42
C ALA A 514 -10.52 2.08 21.77
N GLN A 515 -11.17 1.18 22.51
CA GLN A 515 -10.65 -0.14 22.90
C GLN A 515 -10.84 -1.22 21.83
N SER A 516 -11.51 -0.90 20.72
CA SER A 516 -11.76 -1.82 19.61
C SER A 516 -12.54 -3.10 19.99
N GLN A 517 -13.50 -3.03 20.91
CA GLN A 517 -14.27 -4.21 21.36
C GLN A 517 -15.11 -4.80 20.21
N ASN A 518 -15.30 -6.11 20.23
CA ASN A 518 -15.96 -6.86 19.15
C ASN A 518 -17.45 -7.02 19.39
N LEU A 519 -17.86 -7.40 20.60
CA LEU A 519 -19.26 -7.68 20.92
C LEU A 519 -20.17 -6.44 20.77
N PRO A 520 -19.76 -5.21 21.17
CA PRO A 520 -20.58 -4.02 20.98
C PRO A 520 -20.70 -3.65 19.50
N ALA A 521 -19.62 -3.81 18.71
CA ALA A 521 -19.62 -3.51 17.29
C ALA A 521 -20.55 -4.46 16.51
N LEU A 522 -20.45 -5.77 16.76
CA LEU A 522 -21.36 -6.77 16.16
C LEU A 522 -22.83 -6.49 16.53
N ARG A 523 -23.10 -6.20 17.81
CA ARG A 523 -24.45 -5.93 18.29
C ARG A 523 -25.04 -4.67 17.66
N LEU A 524 -24.27 -3.58 17.63
CA LEU A 524 -24.66 -2.31 17.00
C LEU A 524 -24.89 -2.50 15.50
N TYR A 525 -24.00 -3.22 14.81
CA TYR A 525 -24.19 -3.57 13.40
C TYR A 525 -25.49 -4.32 13.17
N GLY A 526 -25.80 -5.33 14.00
CA GLY A 526 -27.07 -6.06 13.96
C GLY A 526 -28.31 -5.19 14.20
N GLN A 527 -28.19 -4.05 14.89
CA GLN A 527 -29.29 -3.10 15.08
C GLN A 527 -29.52 -2.20 13.85
N ILE A 528 -28.46 -1.90 13.07
CA ILE A 528 -28.54 -1.01 11.90
C ILE A 528 -28.55 -1.74 10.55
N ARG A 529 -28.26 -3.04 10.51
CA ARG A 529 -28.05 -3.84 9.28
C ARG A 529 -29.13 -3.68 8.21
N GLU A 530 -30.40 -3.61 8.61
CA GLU A 530 -31.55 -3.48 7.71
C GLU A 530 -31.60 -2.11 6.99
N GLN A 531 -30.71 -1.16 7.36
CA GLN A 531 -30.53 0.15 6.71
C GLN A 531 -29.37 0.15 5.70
N MET A 532 -28.83 -1.03 5.35
CA MET A 532 -27.73 -1.23 4.39
C MET A 532 -26.45 -0.41 4.69
N PRO A 533 -25.87 -0.48 5.90
CA PRO A 533 -24.62 0.20 6.24
C PRO A 533 -23.43 -0.18 5.32
N ILE A 534 -23.46 -1.34 4.65
CA ILE A 534 -22.43 -1.73 3.66
C ILE A 534 -22.22 -0.67 2.57
N ASN A 535 -23.28 0.07 2.23
CA ASN A 535 -23.24 1.06 1.15
C ASN A 535 -22.34 2.25 1.48
N TYR A 536 -21.96 2.46 2.76
CA TYR A 536 -20.96 3.48 3.12
C TYR A 536 -19.53 3.06 2.72
N LEU A 537 -19.19 1.76 2.77
CA LEU A 537 -17.90 1.26 2.24
C LEU A 537 -17.86 1.35 0.72
N ILE A 538 -18.94 0.91 0.04
CA ILE A 538 -19.05 0.99 -1.42
C ILE A 538 -18.95 2.46 -1.87
N ASN A 539 -19.67 3.37 -1.21
CA ASN A 539 -19.59 4.80 -1.52
C ASN A 539 -18.24 5.44 -1.15
N ALA A 540 -17.52 4.90 -0.15
CA ALA A 540 -16.16 5.29 0.19
C ALA A 540 -15.09 4.73 -0.78
N GLY A 541 -15.45 3.84 -1.71
CA GLY A 541 -14.56 3.38 -2.79
C GLY A 541 -13.87 2.03 -2.59
N PHE A 542 -14.33 1.18 -1.69
CA PHE A 542 -13.79 -0.18 -1.55
C PHE A 542 -14.26 -1.05 -2.71
N SER A 543 -13.36 -1.35 -3.65
CA SER A 543 -13.66 -1.96 -4.96
C SER A 543 -14.08 -3.43 -4.91
N THR A 544 -13.67 -4.15 -3.87
CA THR A 544 -13.99 -5.58 -3.64
C THR A 544 -15.27 -5.80 -2.83
N VAL A 545 -15.83 -4.74 -2.22
CA VAL A 545 -16.98 -4.86 -1.32
C VAL A 545 -18.29 -4.87 -2.10
N VAL A 546 -19.10 -5.92 -1.87
CA VAL A 546 -20.40 -6.11 -2.52
C VAL A 546 -21.55 -6.03 -1.51
N GLU A 547 -22.74 -5.62 -1.96
CA GLU A 547 -23.90 -5.41 -1.08
C GLU A 547 -24.30 -6.65 -0.25
N ASN A 548 -24.03 -7.87 -0.77
CA ASN A 548 -24.36 -9.12 -0.09
C ASN A 548 -23.60 -9.31 1.23
N GLU A 549 -22.40 -8.73 1.39
CA GLU A 549 -21.65 -8.79 2.66
C GLU A 549 -22.38 -8.07 3.80
N ASN A 550 -23.42 -7.26 3.53
CA ASN A 550 -24.27 -6.69 4.58
C ASN A 550 -24.91 -7.74 5.49
N TYR A 551 -25.21 -8.94 4.96
CA TYR A 551 -25.86 -10.00 5.70
C TYR A 551 -24.89 -10.88 6.49
N ASN A 552 -23.59 -10.80 6.18
CA ASN A 552 -22.51 -11.44 6.91
C ASN A 552 -22.24 -10.70 8.22
N ALA A 553 -22.59 -11.30 9.36
CA ALA A 553 -22.37 -10.66 10.67
C ALA A 553 -20.89 -10.38 10.96
N SER A 554 -19.95 -11.16 10.39
CA SER A 554 -18.51 -10.97 10.57
C SER A 554 -17.95 -9.76 9.83
N ALA A 555 -18.68 -9.19 8.85
CA ALA A 555 -18.30 -7.97 8.14
C ALA A 555 -18.05 -6.79 9.09
N ALA A 556 -18.82 -6.68 10.18
CA ALA A 556 -18.61 -5.69 11.25
C ALA A 556 -17.23 -5.75 11.94
N LEU A 557 -16.50 -6.85 11.76
CA LEU A 557 -15.15 -7.09 12.28
C LEU A 557 -14.08 -7.24 11.18
N GLY A 558 -14.47 -7.12 9.91
CA GLY A 558 -13.59 -7.25 8.73
C GLY A 558 -13.60 -8.64 8.06
N GLY A 559 -14.48 -9.55 8.49
CA GLY A 559 -14.66 -10.84 7.81
C GLY A 559 -15.40 -10.67 6.49
N GLY A 560 -14.83 -11.15 5.39
CA GLY A 560 -15.35 -10.92 4.03
C GLY A 560 -15.11 -9.50 3.48
N ILE A 561 -14.46 -8.62 4.24
CA ILE A 561 -14.14 -7.25 3.83
C ILE A 561 -12.64 -7.09 3.67
N GLU A 562 -12.21 -6.98 2.41
CA GLU A 562 -10.82 -6.76 2.02
C GLU A 562 -10.64 -5.37 1.42
N GLY A 563 -9.41 -4.87 1.43
CA GLY A 563 -9.03 -3.61 0.80
C GLY A 563 -7.51 -3.45 0.75
N SER A 564 -7.07 -2.59 -0.16
CA SER A 564 -5.69 -2.11 -0.24
C SER A 564 -5.41 -1.05 0.85
N VAL A 565 -4.13 -0.71 1.06
CA VAL A 565 -3.77 0.41 1.95
C VAL A 565 -4.30 1.73 1.39
N GLU A 566 -4.34 1.90 0.08
CA GLU A 566 -4.89 3.09 -0.59
C GLU A 566 -6.38 3.28 -0.32
N GLU A 567 -7.22 2.27 -0.57
CA GLU A 567 -8.67 2.33 -0.30
C GLU A 567 -8.96 2.59 1.17
N LEU A 568 -8.26 1.87 2.07
CA LEU A 568 -8.46 2.06 3.50
C LEU A 568 -8.03 3.45 3.97
N THR A 569 -6.93 3.99 3.43
CA THR A 569 -6.48 5.36 3.73
C THR A 569 -7.47 6.39 3.17
N SER A 570 -8.00 6.19 1.96
CA SER A 570 -9.03 7.05 1.35
C SER A 570 -10.35 7.04 2.12
N GLY A 571 -10.78 5.87 2.63
CA GLY A 571 -11.96 5.76 3.48
C GLY A 571 -11.85 6.55 4.79
N TYR A 572 -10.65 6.68 5.36
CA TYR A 572 -10.41 7.53 6.54
C TYR A 572 -10.21 9.01 6.15
N ALA A 573 -9.58 9.31 5.00
CA ALA A 573 -9.50 10.66 4.46
C ALA A 573 -10.89 11.25 4.18
N THR A 574 -11.86 10.42 3.77
CA THR A 574 -13.28 10.79 3.65
C THR A 574 -13.88 11.27 4.97
N VAL A 575 -13.58 10.61 6.09
CA VAL A 575 -14.02 11.05 7.43
C VAL A 575 -13.29 12.34 7.84
N ALA A 576 -11.98 12.42 7.60
CA ALA A 576 -11.15 13.58 7.88
C ALA A 576 -11.61 14.83 7.11
N ASN A 577 -12.03 14.68 5.86
CA ASN A 577 -12.56 15.74 5.00
C ASN A 577 -14.06 16.04 5.28
N GLY A 578 -14.50 15.90 6.53
CA GLY A 578 -15.86 16.23 6.95
C GLY A 578 -16.95 15.36 6.32
N GLY A 579 -16.63 14.12 5.97
CA GLY A 579 -17.58 13.16 5.38
C GLY A 579 -17.61 13.14 3.85
N LYS A 580 -16.77 13.95 3.19
CA LYS A 580 -16.67 14.00 1.73
C LYS A 580 -15.52 13.15 1.21
N LYS A 581 -15.83 12.19 0.36
CA LYS A 581 -14.83 11.46 -0.43
C LYS A 581 -14.31 12.36 -1.54
N VAL A 582 -13.00 12.32 -1.76
CA VAL A 582 -12.34 12.70 -3.02
C VAL A 582 -11.54 11.48 -3.45
N GLU A 583 -11.56 11.13 -4.74
CA GLU A 583 -10.82 9.96 -5.23
C GLU A 583 -9.31 10.16 -5.05
N PRO A 584 -8.57 9.16 -4.51
CA PRO A 584 -7.14 9.28 -4.35
C PRO A 584 -6.45 9.21 -5.71
N PHE A 585 -5.50 10.09 -5.98
CA PHE A 585 -4.83 10.14 -7.27
C PHE A 585 -3.33 10.40 -7.16
N MET A 586 -2.59 9.86 -8.12
CA MET A 586 -1.12 9.95 -8.20
C MET A 586 -0.63 10.72 -9.45
N ILE A 587 -1.45 10.85 -10.49
CA ILE A 587 -1.13 11.57 -11.73
C ILE A 587 -1.87 12.91 -11.69
N GLU A 588 -1.15 14.01 -11.52
CA GLU A 588 -1.70 15.37 -11.54
C GLU A 588 -2.08 15.75 -12.97
N ARG A 589 -1.15 15.55 -13.92
CA ARG A 589 -1.35 15.89 -15.33
C ARG A 589 -0.41 15.08 -16.24
N ILE A 590 -0.81 14.97 -17.50
CA ILE A 590 0.03 14.45 -18.59
C ILE A 590 0.05 15.50 -19.70
N GLU A 591 1.24 15.89 -20.15
CA GLU A 591 1.45 16.71 -21.34
C GLU A 591 1.98 15.87 -22.50
N ASP A 592 1.74 16.29 -23.74
CA ASP A 592 2.45 15.79 -24.93
C ASP A 592 3.87 16.37 -25.07
N ALA A 593 4.61 15.93 -26.10
CA ALA A 593 5.96 16.41 -26.39
C ALA A 593 6.04 17.93 -26.68
N ASP A 594 4.97 18.52 -27.23
CA ASP A 594 4.85 19.96 -27.49
C ASP A 594 4.52 20.77 -26.22
N GLY A 595 4.15 20.11 -25.11
CA GLY A 595 3.75 20.71 -23.85
C GLY A 595 2.26 21.08 -23.75
N ASN A 596 1.40 20.53 -24.61
CA ASN A 596 -0.04 20.66 -24.46
C ASN A 596 -0.56 19.67 -23.41
N VAL A 597 -1.48 20.10 -22.56
CA VAL A 597 -2.09 19.23 -21.54
C VAL A 597 -3.05 18.24 -22.21
N VAL A 598 -2.72 16.95 -22.12
CA VAL A 598 -3.50 15.80 -22.62
C VAL A 598 -4.47 15.33 -21.54
N PHE A 599 -4.05 15.36 -20.28
CA PHE A 599 -4.86 15.03 -19.11
C PHE A 599 -4.49 15.96 -17.94
N GLU A 600 -5.48 16.35 -17.14
CA GLU A 600 -5.30 17.04 -15.86
C GLU A 600 -6.39 16.55 -14.90
N HIS A 601 -5.98 16.13 -13.71
CA HIS A 601 -6.90 15.57 -12.71
C HIS A 601 -7.87 16.64 -12.19
N LYS A 602 -9.13 16.24 -12.01
CA LYS A 602 -10.18 17.10 -11.46
C LYS A 602 -10.79 16.42 -10.25
N ALA A 603 -10.49 16.97 -9.08
CA ALA A 603 -11.02 16.48 -7.81
C ALA A 603 -12.55 16.67 -7.77
N GLU A 604 -13.30 15.57 -7.66
CA GLU A 604 -14.74 15.58 -7.43
C GLU A 604 -15.04 15.19 -5.98
N GLU A 605 -15.86 15.99 -5.30
CA GLU A 605 -16.33 15.71 -3.93
C GLU A 605 -17.65 14.91 -3.96
N LYS A 606 -17.67 13.75 -3.28
CA LYS A 606 -18.88 12.96 -3.05
C LYS A 606 -19.17 12.88 -1.55
N GLU A 607 -20.34 13.34 -1.11
CA GLU A 607 -20.77 13.21 0.30
C GLU A 607 -21.06 11.73 0.63
N VAL A 608 -20.40 11.21 1.67
CA VAL A 608 -20.58 9.85 2.20
C VAL A 608 -21.16 9.88 3.61
N TYR A 609 -20.77 10.85 4.43
CA TYR A 609 -21.37 11.15 5.74
C TYR A 609 -21.74 12.61 5.82
N THR A 610 -22.72 12.96 6.66
CA THR A 610 -22.93 14.37 7.00
C THR A 610 -21.73 14.93 7.79
N PRO A 611 -21.40 16.22 7.65
CA PRO A 611 -20.28 16.83 8.39
C PRO A 611 -20.40 16.67 9.91
N GLN A 612 -21.63 16.64 10.45
CA GLN A 612 -21.89 16.40 11.86
C GLN A 612 -21.49 14.99 12.28
N THR A 613 -21.88 13.97 11.50
CA THR A 613 -21.47 12.58 11.75
C THR A 613 -19.96 12.41 11.63
N ALA A 614 -19.34 12.94 10.58
CA ALA A 614 -17.91 12.85 10.37
C ALA A 614 -17.10 13.49 11.52
N TYR A 615 -17.54 14.66 12.00
CA TYR A 615 -16.93 15.32 13.16
C TYR A 615 -17.11 14.50 14.45
N ILE A 616 -18.32 13.97 14.72
CA ILE A 616 -18.58 13.17 15.93
C ILE A 616 -17.79 11.85 15.89
N LEU A 617 -17.71 11.19 14.73
CA LEU A 617 -16.88 10.00 14.55
C LEU A 617 -15.40 10.32 14.76
N THR A 618 -14.91 11.45 14.24
CA THR A 618 -13.54 11.92 14.48
C THR A 618 -13.29 12.18 15.96
N ASP A 619 -14.23 12.79 16.68
CA ASP A 619 -14.13 13.01 18.13
C ASP A 619 -14.03 11.70 18.93
N MET A 620 -14.80 10.67 18.55
CA MET A 620 -14.68 9.32 19.14
C MET A 620 -13.37 8.62 18.76
N LEU A 621 -12.79 8.95 17.61
CA LEU A 621 -11.55 8.36 17.10
C LEU A 621 -10.28 9.02 17.66
N ARG A 622 -10.38 10.21 18.27
CA ARG A 622 -9.32 10.79 19.12
C ARG A 622 -9.02 9.92 20.33
N ASP A 623 -10.05 9.35 20.96
CA ASP A 623 -9.90 8.50 22.16
C ASP A 623 -9.04 7.25 21.90
N VAL A 624 -8.89 6.83 20.64
CA VAL A 624 -7.99 5.75 20.20
C VAL A 624 -6.51 6.13 20.38
N PHE A 625 -6.18 7.42 20.27
CA PHE A 625 -4.83 7.99 20.44
C PHE A 625 -4.63 8.63 21.84
N ASP A 626 -5.66 9.25 22.42
CA ASP A 626 -5.50 10.11 23.60
C ASP A 626 -5.74 9.41 24.94
N THR A 627 -6.40 8.24 24.97
CA THR A 627 -6.70 7.53 26.23
C THR A 627 -5.74 6.37 26.51
N ASP A 628 -5.45 6.08 27.79
CA ASP A 628 -4.62 4.95 28.24
C ASP A 628 -5.10 3.57 27.73
N ARG A 629 -6.36 3.47 27.30
CA ARG A 629 -6.97 2.24 26.75
C ARG A 629 -7.15 2.29 25.24
N GLY A 630 -6.79 3.39 24.60
CA GLY A 630 -6.85 3.61 23.16
C GLY A 630 -5.81 2.75 22.43
N THR A 631 -6.25 2.03 21.39
CA THR A 631 -5.36 1.07 20.70
C THR A 631 -4.20 1.69 19.91
N ALA A 632 -4.19 3.01 19.69
CA ALA A 632 -3.12 3.76 19.05
C ALA A 632 -2.38 4.72 20.00
N ASN A 633 -2.67 4.71 21.31
CA ASN A 633 -2.06 5.61 22.28
C ASN A 633 -0.53 5.55 22.32
N ARG A 634 0.03 4.35 22.07
CA ARG A 634 1.48 4.17 21.95
C ARG A 634 2.08 4.92 20.74
N ALA A 635 1.37 5.03 19.62
CA ALA A 635 1.82 5.82 18.48
C ALA A 635 1.89 7.31 18.86
N ASN A 636 0.84 7.82 19.52
CA ASN A 636 0.76 9.21 20.00
C ASN A 636 1.95 9.55 20.93
N GLY A 637 2.20 8.69 21.93
CA GLY A 637 3.32 8.84 22.88
C GLY A 637 4.73 8.63 22.30
N LEU A 638 4.86 8.32 21.00
CA LEU A 638 6.13 8.21 20.27
C LEU A 638 6.35 9.36 19.28
N LEU A 639 5.41 10.31 19.16
CA LEU A 639 5.58 11.47 18.31
C LEU A 639 6.54 12.50 18.92
N ASP A 640 7.34 13.16 18.08
CA ASP A 640 8.20 14.29 18.50
C ASP A 640 7.48 15.65 18.38
N PHE A 641 6.19 15.62 18.01
CA PHE A 641 5.28 16.76 17.90
C PHE A 641 3.88 16.39 18.40
N SER A 642 3.01 17.38 18.52
CA SER A 642 1.59 17.20 18.87
C SER A 642 0.71 17.79 17.77
N ALA A 643 -0.35 17.07 17.40
CA ALA A 643 -1.39 17.50 16.47
C ALA A 643 -2.73 16.84 16.86
N ASP A 644 -3.82 17.33 16.29
CA ASP A 644 -5.19 16.82 16.50
C ASP A 644 -5.41 15.49 15.72
N PHE A 645 -4.84 14.40 16.23
CA PHE A 645 -4.92 13.08 15.61
C PHE A 645 -6.17 12.29 16.04
N ALA A 646 -6.79 11.66 15.04
CA ALA A 646 -7.81 10.64 15.20
C ALA A 646 -7.44 9.44 14.33
N GLY A 647 -8.00 8.26 14.61
CA GLY A 647 -7.80 7.10 13.73
C GLY A 647 -8.08 5.77 14.39
N LYS A 648 -7.63 4.68 13.77
CA LYS A 648 -7.99 3.33 14.19
C LYS A 648 -6.91 2.29 13.86
N THR A 649 -6.69 1.36 14.78
CA THR A 649 -5.95 0.12 14.49
C THR A 649 -6.85 -1.00 13.99
N GLY A 650 -6.27 -1.88 13.18
CA GLY A 650 -6.85 -3.16 12.79
C GLY A 650 -5.93 -4.32 13.17
N THR A 651 -6.55 -5.45 13.47
CA THR A 651 -5.90 -6.75 13.63
C THR A 651 -6.85 -7.79 13.04
N THR A 652 -6.35 -8.68 12.18
CA THR A 652 -7.14 -9.76 11.59
C THR A 652 -7.08 -11.03 12.43
N GLN A 653 -7.88 -12.04 12.07
CA GLN A 653 -7.87 -13.35 12.73
C GLN A 653 -6.45 -13.95 12.68
N GLU A 654 -6.04 -14.62 13.78
CA GLU A 654 -4.68 -15.14 13.98
C GLU A 654 -3.56 -14.08 13.91
N THR A 655 -3.88 -12.79 13.88
CA THR A 655 -2.90 -11.69 13.72
C THR A 655 -2.04 -11.88 12.44
N ARG A 656 -2.69 -12.22 11.32
CA ARG A 656 -2.05 -12.30 9.99
C ARG A 656 -1.66 -10.91 9.46
N ASP A 657 -2.53 -9.94 9.73
CA ASP A 657 -2.39 -8.54 9.35
C ASP A 657 -2.59 -7.64 10.56
N VAL A 658 -1.82 -6.55 10.59
CA VAL A 658 -2.06 -5.42 11.50
C VAL A 658 -2.01 -4.10 10.76
N TRP A 659 -2.88 -3.20 11.18
CA TRP A 659 -3.13 -1.92 10.55
C TRP A 659 -3.08 -0.80 11.58
N LEU A 660 -2.62 0.38 11.17
CA LEU A 660 -2.93 1.65 11.83
C LEU A 660 -3.18 2.70 10.75
N VAL A 661 -4.37 3.28 10.76
CA VAL A 661 -4.73 4.45 9.95
C VAL A 661 -4.98 5.60 10.90
N GLY A 662 -4.18 6.66 10.78
CA GLY A 662 -4.26 7.86 11.60
C GLY A 662 -4.30 9.10 10.72
N TYR A 663 -5.06 10.08 11.14
CA TYR A 663 -5.34 11.28 10.36
C TYR A 663 -5.50 12.51 11.26
N ASN A 664 -5.21 13.67 10.71
CA ASN A 664 -5.50 14.97 11.29
C ASN A 664 -6.28 15.82 10.24
N PRO A 665 -6.53 17.12 10.41
CA PRO A 665 -7.29 17.90 9.44
C PRO A 665 -6.69 17.96 8.02
N ASN A 666 -5.38 17.78 7.86
CA ASN A 666 -4.69 17.98 6.59
C ASN A 666 -4.38 16.66 5.87
N VAL A 667 -3.95 15.65 6.61
CA VAL A 667 -3.44 14.40 6.03
C VAL A 667 -3.98 13.16 6.73
N THR A 668 -4.08 12.06 5.97
CA THR A 668 -4.34 10.70 6.46
C THR A 668 -3.18 9.80 6.06
N MET A 669 -2.68 8.99 7.01
CA MET A 669 -1.65 7.99 6.74
C MET A 669 -2.09 6.61 7.25
N GLY A 670 -2.18 5.66 6.33
CA GLY A 670 -2.38 4.24 6.62
C GLY A 670 -1.08 3.45 6.55
N VAL A 671 -0.90 2.51 7.47
CA VAL A 671 0.22 1.56 7.52
C VAL A 671 -0.30 0.14 7.77
N TRP A 672 0.16 -0.81 6.97
CA TRP A 672 -0.08 -2.25 7.09
C TRP A 672 1.23 -3.02 7.33
N LEU A 673 1.16 -4.12 8.09
CA LEU A 673 2.17 -5.16 8.17
C LEU A 673 1.51 -6.54 8.05
N GLY A 674 2.14 -7.45 7.32
CA GLY A 674 1.72 -8.85 7.10
C GLY A 674 2.78 -9.64 6.35
N TYR A 675 2.54 -10.91 6.02
CA TYR A 675 3.40 -11.69 5.10
C TYR A 675 2.71 -11.82 3.73
N ASP A 676 3.49 -11.94 2.64
CA ASP A 676 2.93 -12.17 1.29
C ASP A 676 1.96 -13.37 1.28
N ARG A 677 2.36 -14.49 1.88
CA ARG A 677 1.54 -15.70 2.04
C ARG A 677 0.68 -15.61 3.32
N GLU A 678 -0.62 -15.35 3.17
CA GLU A 678 -1.57 -15.02 4.25
C GLU A 678 -1.67 -16.04 5.39
N LYS A 679 -1.32 -17.30 5.13
CA LYS A 679 -1.38 -18.39 6.11
C LYS A 679 -0.42 -18.23 7.29
N TYR A 680 0.51 -17.28 7.25
CA TYR A 680 1.49 -17.06 8.31
C TYR A 680 1.06 -15.93 9.25
N SER A 681 0.96 -16.25 10.54
CA SER A 681 0.71 -15.27 11.60
C SER A 681 1.97 -14.46 11.93
N LEU A 682 1.80 -13.15 12.12
CA LEU A 682 2.84 -12.26 12.67
C LEU A 682 3.19 -12.58 14.14
N ASP A 683 2.34 -13.37 14.81
CA ASP A 683 2.37 -13.66 16.24
C ASP A 683 3.08 -14.98 16.59
N ASN A 684 3.51 -15.77 15.60
CA ASN A 684 4.20 -17.06 15.83
C ASN A 684 5.49 -16.96 16.66
N PHE A 685 6.04 -15.76 16.85
CA PHE A 685 7.32 -15.50 17.51
C PHE A 685 7.21 -14.47 18.65
N ARG A 686 6.16 -14.55 19.48
CA ARG A 686 5.91 -13.60 20.61
C ARG A 686 7.07 -13.46 21.60
N ASN A 687 7.92 -14.48 21.72
CA ASN A 687 9.04 -14.50 22.68
C ASN A 687 10.28 -13.74 22.18
N THR A 688 10.37 -13.43 20.88
CA THR A 688 11.51 -12.71 20.28
C THR A 688 11.12 -11.37 19.66
N ASN A 689 9.88 -11.25 19.15
CA ASN A 689 9.38 -10.04 18.53
C ASN A 689 8.40 -9.30 19.44
N LEU A 690 8.37 -7.97 19.31
CA LEU A 690 7.29 -7.15 19.89
C LEU A 690 5.92 -7.60 19.34
N GLN A 691 4.85 -7.37 20.11
CA GLN A 691 3.49 -7.65 19.67
C GLN A 691 3.21 -6.96 18.32
N PRO A 692 2.54 -7.60 17.35
CA PRO A 692 2.25 -7.02 16.03
C PRO A 692 1.63 -5.61 16.08
N SER A 693 0.66 -5.40 16.98
CA SER A 693 0.02 -4.09 17.22
C SER A 693 1.00 -2.99 17.69
N VAL A 694 2.00 -3.36 18.49
CA VAL A 694 3.07 -2.45 18.93
C VAL A 694 4.00 -2.09 17.79
N ARG A 695 4.29 -3.04 16.88
CA ARG A 695 5.15 -2.79 15.71
C ARG A 695 4.54 -1.77 14.75
N VAL A 696 3.26 -1.94 14.39
CA VAL A 696 2.58 -0.99 13.48
C VAL A 696 2.42 0.40 14.11
N ASN A 697 2.17 0.49 15.43
CA ASN A 697 2.18 1.76 16.18
C ASN A 697 3.55 2.48 16.08
N GLN A 698 4.65 1.74 16.29
CA GLN A 698 6.00 2.31 16.22
C GLN A 698 6.39 2.76 14.80
N LEU A 699 6.04 1.98 13.78
CA LEU A 699 6.33 2.33 12.41
C LEU A 699 5.52 3.55 11.94
N TRP A 700 4.22 3.60 12.26
CA TRP A 700 3.38 4.77 11.96
C TRP A 700 3.91 6.04 12.62
N ALA A 701 4.29 5.99 13.90
CA ALA A 701 4.87 7.15 14.58
C ALA A 701 6.22 7.57 13.96
N SER A 702 7.07 6.59 13.59
CA SER A 702 8.34 6.87 12.89
C SER A 702 8.12 7.55 11.53
N LEU A 703 7.10 7.15 10.78
CA LEU A 703 6.76 7.76 9.50
C LEU A 703 6.17 9.16 9.69
N MET A 704 5.27 9.37 10.66
CA MET A 704 4.72 10.71 10.95
C MET A 704 5.78 11.71 11.47
N ASN A 705 6.69 11.29 12.35
CA ASN A 705 7.82 12.15 12.77
C ASN A 705 8.69 12.53 11.57
N THR A 706 8.95 11.57 10.67
CA THR A 706 9.69 11.81 9.43
C THR A 706 8.96 12.82 8.53
N THR A 707 7.64 12.66 8.37
CA THR A 707 6.78 13.63 7.65
C THR A 707 6.87 15.02 8.27
N TYR A 708 6.75 15.14 9.59
CA TYR A 708 6.78 16.43 10.28
C TYR A 708 8.15 17.11 10.19
N GLN A 709 9.24 16.35 10.23
CA GLN A 709 10.61 16.87 10.10
C GLN A 709 10.92 17.40 8.69
N VAL A 710 10.33 16.82 7.63
CA VAL A 710 10.61 17.17 6.23
C VAL A 710 9.56 18.10 5.63
N ALA A 711 8.29 17.93 6.00
CA ALA A 711 7.14 18.66 5.46
C ALA A 711 6.15 19.06 6.59
N PRO A 712 6.57 19.93 7.54
CA PRO A 712 5.74 20.33 8.69
C PRO A 712 4.43 21.02 8.29
N ASP A 713 4.43 21.78 7.18
CA ASP A 713 3.25 22.48 6.67
C ASP A 713 2.21 21.50 6.08
N VAL A 714 2.66 20.40 5.46
CA VAL A 714 1.80 19.30 5.01
C VAL A 714 1.12 18.62 6.20
N VAL A 715 1.87 18.36 7.28
CA VAL A 715 1.29 17.82 8.52
C VAL A 715 0.29 18.81 9.13
N GLY A 716 0.55 20.11 9.06
CA GLY A 716 -0.37 21.13 9.58
C GLY A 716 -0.64 20.98 11.07
N ALA A 717 0.38 20.65 11.88
CA ALA A 717 0.23 20.21 13.27
C ALA A 717 -0.53 21.18 14.23
N LYS A 718 -0.75 22.43 13.81
CA LYS A 718 -1.52 23.45 14.54
C LYS A 718 -3.01 23.51 14.15
N GLU A 719 -3.40 22.82 13.09
CA GLU A 719 -4.80 22.74 12.65
C GLU A 719 -5.57 21.72 13.51
N THR A 720 -6.84 22.03 13.78
CA THR A 720 -7.75 21.19 14.57
C THR A 720 -9.10 21.08 13.86
N PHE A 721 -9.79 19.95 14.04
CA PHE A 721 -11.13 19.76 13.51
C PHE A 721 -12.11 20.72 14.19
N LYS A 722 -12.96 21.36 13.39
CA LYS A 722 -13.94 22.35 13.86
C LYS A 722 -15.34 21.76 13.81
N ALA A 723 -16.04 21.77 14.95
CA ALA A 723 -17.41 21.28 15.04
C ALA A 723 -18.34 22.05 14.07
N PRO A 724 -18.99 21.39 13.10
CA PRO A 724 -19.97 22.03 12.26
C PRO A 724 -21.28 22.28 13.03
N LYS A 725 -22.06 23.26 12.56
CA LYS A 725 -23.37 23.56 13.13
C LYS A 725 -24.27 22.32 13.10
N GLY A 726 -24.86 21.97 14.26
CA GLY A 726 -25.71 20.79 14.42
C GLY A 726 -25.04 19.67 15.21
N VAL A 727 -23.72 19.71 15.44
CA VAL A 727 -23.09 18.94 16.52
C VAL A 727 -23.45 19.62 17.85
N VAL A 728 -24.07 18.88 18.76
CA VAL A 728 -24.54 19.41 20.04
C VAL A 728 -24.24 18.49 21.21
N THR A 729 -23.80 19.06 22.33
CA THR A 729 -23.73 18.32 23.60
C THR A 729 -25.14 18.18 24.19
N ARG A 730 -25.53 16.97 24.57
CA ARG A 730 -26.81 16.71 25.28
C ARG A 730 -26.59 15.72 26.42
N SER A 731 -27.34 15.91 27.49
CA SER A 731 -27.33 14.99 28.63
C SER A 731 -28.24 13.78 28.38
N PHE A 732 -27.80 12.61 28.82
CA PHE A 732 -28.53 11.33 28.69
C PHE A 732 -28.24 10.43 29.89
N CYS A 733 -29.06 9.39 30.04
CA CYS A 733 -28.82 8.36 31.02
C CYS A 733 -27.76 7.36 30.51
N SER A 734 -26.61 7.31 31.17
CA SER A 734 -25.42 6.52 30.81
C SER A 734 -25.63 5.02 30.61
N ILE A 735 -26.74 4.47 31.10
CA ILE A 735 -27.08 3.06 30.94
C ILE A 735 -28.12 2.81 29.83
N SER A 736 -28.92 3.82 29.44
CA SER A 736 -30.05 3.65 28.51
C SER A 736 -30.03 4.52 27.24
N GLY A 737 -29.19 5.55 27.19
CA GLY A 737 -29.13 6.52 26.08
C GLY A 737 -30.30 7.51 26.03
N LEU A 738 -31.27 7.36 26.93
CA LEU A 738 -32.50 8.17 26.96
C LEU A 738 -32.31 9.50 27.71
N ALA A 739 -33.24 10.44 27.54
CA ALA A 739 -33.23 11.71 28.26
C ALA A 739 -33.28 11.47 29.78
N PRO A 740 -32.46 12.16 30.58
CA PRO A 740 -32.26 11.83 31.99
C PRO A 740 -33.55 12.03 32.81
N GLY A 741 -34.07 10.94 33.37
CA GLY A 741 -35.18 10.96 34.31
C GLY A 741 -34.73 11.16 35.76
N GLY A 742 -35.68 11.40 36.67
CA GLY A 742 -35.38 11.60 38.10
C GLY A 742 -34.61 10.44 38.74
N GLY A 743 -34.95 9.19 38.39
CA GLY A 743 -34.21 8.01 38.85
C GLY A 743 -32.75 8.00 38.39
N CYS A 744 -32.51 8.37 37.12
CA CYS A 744 -31.16 8.38 36.55
C CYS A 744 -30.28 9.47 37.19
N SER A 745 -30.87 10.65 37.41
CA SER A 745 -30.23 11.76 38.15
C SER A 745 -29.90 11.35 39.59
N SER A 746 -30.85 10.73 40.31
CA SER A 746 -30.63 10.26 41.69
C SER A 746 -29.60 9.13 41.79
N ALA A 747 -29.45 8.30 40.75
CA ALA A 747 -28.45 7.25 40.70
C ALA A 747 -27.04 7.74 40.32
N GLY A 748 -26.87 9.02 39.95
CA GLY A 748 -25.60 9.56 39.48
C GLY A 748 -25.20 9.06 38.09
N LEU A 749 -26.19 8.69 37.26
CA LEU A 749 -25.99 8.05 35.96
C LEU A 749 -26.18 9.02 34.77
N VAL A 750 -26.22 10.33 35.01
CA VAL A 750 -26.41 11.33 33.95
C VAL A 750 -25.04 11.71 33.39
N GLU A 751 -24.85 11.43 32.11
CA GLU A 751 -23.67 11.79 31.32
C GLU A 751 -24.04 12.85 30.29
N SER A 752 -23.05 13.48 29.65
CA SER A 752 -23.27 14.42 28.54
C SER A 752 -22.20 14.26 27.48
N ASP A 753 -22.61 14.14 26.22
CA ASP A 753 -21.72 13.89 25.09
C ASP A 753 -22.33 14.44 23.79
N LEU A 754 -21.62 14.29 22.66
CA LEU A 754 -21.97 14.81 21.35
C LEU A 754 -23.05 13.98 20.62
N PHE A 755 -23.98 14.69 20.01
CA PHE A 755 -25.05 14.15 19.17
C PHE A 755 -25.20 14.98 17.88
N ASN A 756 -25.64 14.33 16.80
CA ASN A 756 -26.02 14.98 15.54
C ASN A 756 -27.48 15.46 15.66
N GLU A 757 -27.70 16.75 15.94
CA GLU A 757 -29.02 17.32 16.23
C GLU A 757 -30.05 17.11 15.11
N ASN A 758 -29.57 16.96 13.87
CA ASN A 758 -30.40 16.75 12.69
C ASN A 758 -31.05 15.35 12.66
N VAL A 759 -30.43 14.36 13.30
CA VAL A 759 -30.86 12.94 13.25
C VAL A 759 -31.31 12.44 14.62
N MET A 760 -30.48 12.61 15.66
CA MET A 760 -30.75 12.09 17.01
C MET A 760 -30.42 13.13 18.08
N THR A 761 -31.31 13.24 19.06
CA THR A 761 -30.98 13.76 20.41
C THR A 761 -31.78 12.98 21.47
N PRO A 762 -31.27 12.85 22.71
CA PRO A 762 -32.00 12.21 23.81
C PRO A 762 -33.28 13.00 24.15
N LYS A 763 -34.42 12.60 23.59
CA LYS A 763 -35.74 13.26 23.78
C LYS A 763 -36.75 12.39 24.53
N LYS A 764 -36.71 11.07 24.35
CA LYS A 764 -37.57 10.13 25.10
C LYS A 764 -37.07 10.05 26.54
N ALA A 765 -37.96 10.21 27.52
CA ALA A 765 -37.63 10.07 28.94
C ALA A 765 -37.13 8.65 29.27
N ASP A 766 -36.15 8.57 30.18
CA ASP A 766 -35.59 7.31 30.66
C ASP A 766 -36.66 6.42 31.33
N ASP A 767 -36.69 5.16 30.88
CA ASP A 767 -37.57 4.09 31.33
C ASP A 767 -36.79 2.87 31.87
N SER A 768 -35.47 3.03 32.05
CA SER A 768 -34.58 1.94 32.45
C SER A 768 -34.72 1.57 33.92
N LEU A 769 -34.71 2.56 34.81
CA LEU A 769 -34.57 2.34 36.25
C LEU A 769 -35.90 2.03 36.96
N THR A 770 -35.83 1.08 37.87
CA THR A 770 -36.89 0.73 38.82
C THR A 770 -36.42 0.95 40.26
N SER A 771 -37.30 1.47 41.11
CA SER A 771 -37.07 1.55 42.55
C SER A 771 -37.26 0.16 43.17
N GLY A 772 -36.19 -0.44 43.68
CA GLY A 772 -36.23 -1.80 44.22
C GLY A 772 -35.32 -2.00 45.43
N SER A 773 -35.58 -3.06 46.18
CA SER A 773 -34.62 -3.61 47.14
C SER A 773 -33.96 -4.83 46.52
N TYR A 774 -32.70 -5.10 46.84
CA TYR A 774 -31.90 -6.15 46.22
C TYR A 774 -31.25 -7.06 47.26
N THR A 775 -30.85 -8.24 46.82
CA THR A 775 -30.00 -9.17 47.57
C THR A 775 -28.80 -9.57 46.72
N THR A 776 -27.80 -10.23 47.33
CA THR A 776 -26.58 -10.67 46.67
C THR A 776 -26.46 -12.19 46.78
N VAL A 777 -26.15 -12.84 45.67
CA VAL A 777 -25.88 -14.29 45.57
C VAL A 777 -24.66 -14.48 44.68
N ASN A 778 -23.64 -15.21 45.14
CA ASN A 778 -22.40 -15.47 44.41
C ASN A 778 -21.76 -14.18 43.86
N GLY A 779 -21.74 -13.13 44.68
CA GLY A 779 -21.24 -11.79 44.31
C GLY A 779 -22.10 -11.00 43.30
N SER A 780 -23.17 -11.58 42.76
CA SER A 780 -24.09 -10.92 41.80
C SER A 780 -25.34 -10.40 42.52
N ARG A 781 -25.85 -9.25 42.11
CA ARG A 781 -27.05 -8.63 42.72
C ARG A 781 -28.31 -9.02 41.95
N TYR A 782 -29.38 -9.34 42.70
CA TYR A 782 -30.69 -9.72 42.16
C TYR A 782 -31.79 -8.93 42.86
N LEU A 783 -32.93 -8.72 42.19
CA LEU A 783 -34.11 -8.14 42.83
C LEU A 783 -34.57 -9.04 43.99
N ALA A 784 -34.81 -8.44 45.16
CA ALA A 784 -35.38 -9.16 46.28
C ALA A 784 -36.84 -9.54 45.98
N LEU A 785 -37.22 -10.78 46.29
CA LEU A 785 -38.60 -11.24 46.25
C LEU A 785 -39.35 -10.70 47.48
N ASP A 786 -40.68 -10.65 47.42
CA ASP A 786 -41.53 -10.37 48.59
C ASP A 786 -41.28 -11.36 49.75
N SER A 787 -40.77 -12.55 49.43
CA SER A 787 -40.38 -13.61 50.37
C SER A 787 -38.91 -13.54 50.85
N THR A 788 -38.05 -12.72 50.24
CA THR A 788 -36.63 -12.66 50.62
C THR A 788 -36.49 -12.10 52.04
N PRO A 789 -35.80 -12.80 52.97
CA PRO A 789 -35.71 -12.36 54.35
C PRO A 789 -35.03 -11.00 54.48
N ARG A 790 -35.68 -10.06 55.19
CA ARG A 790 -35.32 -8.63 55.23
C ARG A 790 -33.88 -8.39 55.70
N GLU A 791 -33.32 -9.28 56.52
CA GLU A 791 -31.93 -9.22 56.97
C GLU A 791 -30.88 -9.45 55.87
N PHE A 792 -31.28 -10.02 54.72
CA PHE A 792 -30.43 -10.22 53.53
C PHE A 792 -30.80 -9.25 52.38
N VAL A 793 -31.72 -8.32 52.63
CA VAL A 793 -32.20 -7.33 51.66
C VAL A 793 -31.54 -5.98 51.93
N THR A 794 -30.93 -5.41 50.90
CA THR A 794 -30.42 -4.03 50.91
C THR A 794 -31.42 -3.12 50.22
N SER A 795 -31.86 -2.07 50.90
CA SER A 795 -32.78 -1.05 50.38
C SER A 795 -32.01 0.07 49.66
N GLY A 796 -32.66 0.71 48.67
CA GLY A 796 -32.10 1.87 47.96
C GLY A 796 -31.28 1.55 46.70
N GLY A 797 -31.45 0.38 46.09
CA GLY A 797 -30.83 0.06 44.80
C GLY A 797 -31.61 0.60 43.61
N ALA A 798 -30.89 1.06 42.59
CA ALA A 798 -31.46 1.33 41.27
C ALA A 798 -31.46 0.00 40.48
N GLY A 799 -32.60 -0.69 40.47
CA GLY A 799 -32.81 -1.84 39.60
C GLY A 799 -33.07 -1.40 38.16
N VAL A 800 -33.07 -2.33 37.20
CA VAL A 800 -33.54 -2.06 35.84
C VAL A 800 -34.77 -2.89 35.47
N SER A 801 -35.58 -2.40 34.53
CA SER A 801 -36.75 -3.13 34.02
C SER A 801 -36.37 -4.26 33.04
N GLN A 802 -37.20 -5.30 32.93
CA GLN A 802 -36.99 -6.37 31.94
C GLN A 802 -37.03 -5.82 30.50
N ALA A 803 -37.95 -4.90 30.21
CA ALA A 803 -38.03 -4.24 28.89
C ALA A 803 -36.77 -3.45 28.54
N TYR A 804 -36.04 -2.94 29.53
CA TYR A 804 -34.72 -2.36 29.34
C TYR A 804 -33.66 -3.45 29.06
N ILE A 805 -33.64 -4.54 29.82
CA ILE A 805 -32.72 -5.67 29.60
C ILE A 805 -32.88 -6.20 28.17
N ASP A 806 -34.12 -6.46 27.75
CA ASP A 806 -34.45 -6.97 26.42
C ASP A 806 -34.00 -5.99 25.32
N ARG A 807 -34.15 -4.67 25.55
CA ARG A 807 -33.70 -3.62 24.63
C ARG A 807 -32.18 -3.56 24.52
N MET A 808 -31.46 -3.58 25.63
CA MET A 808 -29.99 -3.50 25.63
C MET A 808 -29.35 -4.79 25.09
N LEU A 809 -29.95 -5.95 25.35
CA LEU A 809 -29.53 -7.23 24.79
C LEU A 809 -30.08 -7.50 23.37
N ALA A 810 -30.83 -6.58 22.76
CA ALA A 810 -31.22 -6.72 21.36
C ALA A 810 -30.00 -6.56 20.41
N PRO A 811 -30.01 -7.19 19.22
CA PRO A 811 -30.99 -8.17 18.74
C PRO A 811 -30.67 -9.62 19.14
N PHE A 812 -29.51 -9.88 19.74
CA PHE A 812 -28.94 -11.24 19.87
C PHE A 812 -29.10 -11.92 21.25
N GLY A 813 -29.69 -11.24 22.23
CA GLY A 813 -29.72 -11.71 23.61
C GLY A 813 -28.36 -11.60 24.31
N GLY A 814 -28.18 -12.42 25.35
CA GLY A 814 -26.99 -12.51 26.19
C GLY A 814 -27.33 -12.79 27.66
N ASP A 815 -26.33 -12.89 28.53
CA ASP A 815 -26.54 -13.01 29.98
C ASP A 815 -26.79 -11.63 30.60
N ALA A 816 -28.03 -11.39 31.04
CA ALA A 816 -28.42 -10.14 31.70
C ALA A 816 -27.63 -9.84 32.99
N GLY A 817 -27.08 -10.86 33.67
CA GLY A 817 -26.21 -10.70 34.83
C GLY A 817 -24.86 -10.03 34.49
N LYS A 818 -24.45 -10.05 33.21
CA LYS A 818 -23.22 -9.42 32.72
C LYS A 818 -23.36 -7.96 32.33
N LEU A 819 -24.58 -7.40 32.28
CA LEU A 819 -24.80 -5.99 31.90
C LEU A 819 -24.10 -4.99 32.84
N PHE A 820 -23.97 -5.33 34.12
CA PHE A 820 -23.35 -4.48 35.15
C PHE A 820 -22.30 -5.26 35.96
N PRO A 821 -21.08 -5.48 35.42
CA PRO A 821 -20.02 -6.19 36.14
C PRO A 821 -19.69 -5.49 37.45
N GLY A 822 -19.38 -6.26 38.50
CA GLY A 822 -19.13 -5.72 39.86
C GLY A 822 -17.94 -4.77 39.97
N ASN A 823 -17.01 -4.83 39.02
CA ASN A 823 -15.85 -3.93 38.86
C ASN A 823 -16.09 -2.76 37.89
N SER A 824 -17.32 -2.58 37.38
CA SER A 824 -17.68 -1.46 36.50
C SER A 824 -18.09 -0.21 37.30
N ARG A 825 -18.07 0.95 36.63
CA ARG A 825 -18.64 2.20 37.17
C ARG A 825 -20.16 2.10 37.48
N PHE A 826 -20.82 1.08 36.94
CA PHE A 826 -22.23 0.80 37.14
C PHE A 826 -22.50 -0.23 38.26
N SER A 827 -21.51 -0.57 39.09
CA SER A 827 -21.62 -1.49 40.25
C SER A 827 -22.70 -1.14 41.29
N ARG A 828 -23.30 0.06 41.22
CA ARG A 828 -24.46 0.47 42.03
C ARG A 828 -25.82 0.12 41.39
N VAL A 829 -25.84 -0.18 40.10
CA VAL A 829 -27.03 -0.59 39.33
C VAL A 829 -27.18 -2.12 39.43
N VAL A 830 -28.42 -2.59 39.54
CA VAL A 830 -28.74 -4.02 39.62
C VAL A 830 -29.45 -4.44 38.34
N SER A 831 -28.89 -5.43 37.64
CA SER A 831 -29.62 -6.11 36.56
C SER A 831 -30.89 -6.71 37.14
N GLY A 832 -32.06 -6.29 36.65
CA GLY A 832 -33.38 -6.69 37.16
C GLY A 832 -33.75 -8.16 37.00
N ALA A 833 -32.77 -9.05 36.79
CA ALA A 833 -32.96 -10.48 36.79
C ALA A 833 -33.53 -10.91 38.16
N SER A 834 -34.68 -11.59 38.12
CA SER A 834 -35.07 -12.47 39.21
C SER A 834 -34.19 -13.71 39.16
N LEU A 835 -33.55 -14.04 40.28
CA LEU A 835 -32.78 -15.27 40.39
C LEU A 835 -33.73 -16.46 40.22
N LYS A 836 -33.42 -17.38 39.30
CA LYS A 836 -34.19 -18.62 39.13
C LYS A 836 -33.92 -19.53 40.33
N HIS A 837 -34.85 -19.53 41.29
CA HIS A 837 -34.88 -20.48 42.40
C HIS A 837 -35.65 -21.75 41.98
N ASP A 838 -35.19 -22.91 42.43
CA ASP A 838 -35.92 -24.19 42.24
C ASP A 838 -37.05 -24.39 43.28
N GLY A 839 -37.03 -23.58 44.35
CA GLY A 839 -37.97 -23.71 45.46
C GLY A 839 -37.70 -24.94 46.33
N VAL A 840 -36.51 -25.53 46.29
CA VAL A 840 -36.04 -26.60 47.17
C VAL A 840 -35.24 -25.98 48.31
N ALA A 841 -35.29 -26.56 49.51
CA ALA A 841 -34.47 -26.07 50.62
C ALA A 841 -32.98 -26.33 50.33
N PRO A 842 -32.08 -25.38 50.65
CA PRO A 842 -30.68 -25.47 50.23
C PRO A 842 -29.91 -26.62 50.91
N SER A 843 -28.82 -27.04 50.27
CA SER A 843 -27.93 -28.05 50.84
C SER A 843 -27.20 -27.54 52.09
N SER A 844 -27.00 -28.40 53.09
CA SER A 844 -26.31 -28.04 54.34
C SER A 844 -24.83 -27.77 54.14
N VAL A 845 -24.29 -26.89 54.98
CA VAL A 845 -22.86 -26.56 55.05
C VAL A 845 -22.14 -27.38 56.14
N SER A 846 -20.82 -27.51 56.04
CA SER A 846 -19.97 -28.01 57.13
C SER A 846 -19.38 -26.83 57.90
N ALA A 847 -19.41 -26.88 59.22
CA ALA A 847 -18.87 -25.85 60.10
C ALA A 847 -17.60 -26.31 60.82
N SER A 848 -16.65 -25.41 60.99
CA SER A 848 -15.42 -25.56 61.77
C SER A 848 -15.27 -24.38 62.73
N ILE A 849 -14.39 -24.50 63.74
CA ILE A 849 -14.20 -23.45 64.74
C ILE A 849 -12.73 -23.31 65.12
N SER A 850 -12.27 -22.05 65.22
CA SER A 850 -10.94 -21.71 65.71
C SER A 850 -11.06 -20.60 66.76
N GLY A 851 -10.64 -20.90 68.00
CA GLY A 851 -10.82 -20.02 69.15
C GLY A 851 -12.31 -19.69 69.41
N THR A 852 -12.72 -18.49 69.05
CA THR A 852 -14.13 -18.00 69.14
C THR A 852 -14.74 -17.67 67.78
N THR A 853 -14.08 -18.01 66.68
CA THR A 853 -14.59 -17.77 65.31
C THR A 853 -15.08 -19.08 64.70
N ILE A 854 -16.37 -19.15 64.39
CA ILE A 854 -16.95 -20.22 63.58
C ILE A 854 -16.79 -19.86 62.09
N THR A 855 -16.39 -20.83 61.29
CA THR A 855 -16.28 -20.74 59.83
C THR A 855 -17.04 -21.89 59.16
N TRP A 856 -17.48 -21.74 57.92
CA TRP A 856 -18.24 -22.80 57.24
C TRP A 856 -17.98 -22.88 55.73
N SER A 857 -18.25 -24.06 55.15
CA SER A 857 -18.18 -24.27 53.70
C SER A 857 -19.27 -23.49 52.97
N ASN A 858 -19.06 -23.17 51.70
CA ASN A 858 -20.17 -22.76 50.84
C ASN A 858 -21.21 -23.89 50.72
N SER A 859 -22.47 -23.53 50.51
CA SER A 859 -23.47 -24.50 50.06
C SER A 859 -23.32 -24.73 48.55
N PRO A 860 -23.54 -25.96 48.03
CA PRO A 860 -23.60 -26.22 46.59
C PRO A 860 -24.91 -25.76 45.92
N SER A 861 -25.86 -25.18 46.67
CA SER A 861 -27.07 -24.55 46.10
C SER A 861 -26.75 -23.19 45.46
N ASN A 862 -27.40 -22.88 44.35
CA ASN A 862 -27.06 -21.71 43.51
C ASN A 862 -27.81 -20.42 43.87
N ASP A 863 -28.68 -20.44 44.90
CA ASP A 863 -29.61 -19.36 45.25
C ASP A 863 -29.49 -18.86 46.70
N ILE A 864 -28.30 -19.02 47.30
CA ILE A 864 -28.00 -18.63 48.69
C ILE A 864 -27.80 -17.12 48.84
N VAL A 865 -28.65 -16.48 49.65
CA VAL A 865 -28.50 -15.06 50.03
C VAL A 865 -27.66 -14.85 51.29
N GLY A 866 -27.50 -15.91 52.09
CA GLY A 866 -26.67 -15.89 53.29
C GLY A 866 -26.86 -17.09 54.20
N TYR A 867 -26.37 -16.95 55.42
CA TYR A 867 -26.26 -18.00 56.42
C TYR A 867 -26.78 -17.49 57.77
N ARG A 868 -27.41 -18.38 58.56
CA ARG A 868 -27.78 -18.09 59.95
C ARG A 868 -26.95 -18.94 60.89
N VAL A 869 -26.34 -18.29 61.88
CA VAL A 869 -25.57 -18.93 62.94
C VAL A 869 -26.45 -19.09 64.17
N TYR A 870 -26.54 -20.30 64.71
CA TYR A 870 -27.37 -20.66 65.86
C TYR A 870 -26.52 -21.16 67.02
N ARG A 871 -27.03 -20.99 68.26
CA ARG A 871 -26.53 -21.69 69.45
C ARG A 871 -27.44 -22.88 69.74
N SER A 872 -26.88 -24.06 69.98
CA SER A 872 -27.66 -25.25 70.33
C SER A 872 -28.42 -25.01 71.65
N GLY A 873 -29.74 -25.18 71.64
CA GLY A 873 -30.62 -24.84 72.77
C GLY A 873 -31.01 -23.35 72.89
N GLY A 874 -30.61 -22.51 71.94
CA GLY A 874 -30.98 -21.09 71.86
C GLY A 874 -31.53 -20.69 70.49
N GLY A 875 -31.74 -19.39 70.28
CA GLY A 875 -32.18 -18.82 69.00
C GLY A 875 -31.03 -18.60 68.00
N SER A 876 -31.38 -18.00 66.85
CA SER A 876 -30.39 -17.46 65.91
C SER A 876 -29.61 -16.33 66.58
N LEU A 877 -28.30 -16.30 66.38
CA LEU A 877 -27.39 -15.29 66.91
C LEU A 877 -27.04 -14.21 65.89
N ALA A 878 -26.91 -14.60 64.62
CA ALA A 878 -26.56 -13.70 63.53
C ALA A 878 -27.07 -14.24 62.19
N SER A 879 -27.44 -13.31 61.31
CA SER A 879 -27.65 -13.55 59.89
C SER A 879 -26.49 -12.88 59.13
N ILE A 880 -25.72 -13.67 58.40
CA ILE A 880 -24.53 -13.23 57.66
C ILE A 880 -24.85 -13.38 56.17
N SER A 881 -24.97 -12.26 55.44
CA SER A 881 -25.12 -12.33 53.97
C SER A 881 -23.91 -13.04 53.36
N GLU A 882 -24.14 -13.83 52.31
CA GLU A 882 -23.10 -14.54 51.56
C GLU A 882 -21.96 -13.59 51.16
N SER A 883 -22.31 -12.38 50.72
CA SER A 883 -21.38 -11.28 50.39
C SER A 883 -20.45 -10.80 51.52
N ARG A 884 -20.67 -11.21 52.78
CA ARG A 884 -19.80 -10.89 53.94
C ARG A 884 -18.84 -12.02 54.30
N GLY A 885 -18.87 -13.13 53.57
CA GLY A 885 -18.01 -14.29 53.77
C GLY A 885 -18.43 -15.22 54.91
N ASN A 886 -17.86 -16.42 54.93
CA ASN A 886 -18.31 -17.53 55.77
C ASN A 886 -17.62 -17.57 57.14
N SER A 887 -17.67 -16.48 57.89
CA SER A 887 -17.13 -16.44 59.25
C SER A 887 -17.99 -15.60 60.21
N PHE A 888 -17.98 -15.97 61.48
CA PHE A 888 -18.63 -15.20 62.55
C PHE A 888 -17.93 -15.43 63.89
N LYS A 889 -17.82 -14.39 64.72
CA LYS A 889 -17.26 -14.50 66.07
C LYS A 889 -18.38 -14.75 67.08
N VAL A 890 -18.41 -15.94 67.67
CA VAL A 890 -19.45 -16.35 68.63
C VAL A 890 -19.20 -15.75 70.03
N PRO A 891 -20.26 -15.44 70.80
CA PRO A 891 -20.14 -14.62 72.02
C PRO A 891 -19.59 -15.34 73.27
N GLY A 892 -19.22 -16.62 73.19
CA GLY A 892 -18.64 -17.34 74.33
C GLY A 892 -18.71 -18.86 74.23
N ALA A 893 -18.67 -19.53 75.39
CA ALA A 893 -18.70 -20.99 75.47
C ALA A 893 -20.08 -21.57 75.12
N GLY A 894 -20.11 -22.69 74.40
CA GLY A 894 -21.33 -23.36 73.97
C GLY A 894 -21.19 -24.07 72.64
N SER A 895 -22.26 -24.73 72.23
CA SER A 895 -22.37 -25.42 70.94
C SER A 895 -23.11 -24.57 69.92
N TYR A 896 -22.66 -24.61 68.67
CA TYR A 896 -23.09 -23.77 67.57
C TYR A 896 -23.24 -24.57 66.28
N TYR A 897 -24.15 -24.15 65.42
CA TYR A 897 -24.34 -24.70 64.07
C TYR A 897 -24.74 -23.58 63.10
N VAL A 898 -24.60 -23.86 61.81
CA VAL A 898 -24.93 -22.94 60.71
C VAL A 898 -25.97 -23.59 59.80
N VAL A 899 -26.85 -22.79 59.23
CA VAL A 899 -27.73 -23.17 58.10
C VAL A 899 -27.53 -22.18 56.95
N ALA A 900 -27.60 -22.68 55.72
CA ALA A 900 -27.70 -21.84 54.53
C ALA A 900 -29.15 -21.37 54.35
N VAL A 901 -29.34 -20.17 53.78
CA VAL A 901 -30.66 -19.56 53.52
C VAL A 901 -30.76 -19.19 52.04
N ASP A 902 -31.80 -19.67 51.37
CA ASP A 902 -32.10 -19.34 49.97
C ASP A 902 -32.83 -17.99 49.81
N ILE A 903 -32.93 -17.50 48.57
CA ILE A 903 -33.60 -16.24 48.22
C ILE A 903 -35.10 -16.20 48.57
N THR A 904 -35.75 -17.36 48.74
CA THR A 904 -37.15 -17.49 49.18
C THR A 904 -37.30 -17.60 50.70
N GLY A 905 -36.18 -17.67 51.43
CA GLY A 905 -36.10 -17.75 52.88
C GLY A 905 -36.12 -19.17 53.47
N LYS A 906 -36.03 -20.24 52.67
CA LYS A 906 -35.92 -21.61 53.22
C LYS A 906 -34.50 -21.86 53.70
N GLN A 907 -34.39 -22.81 54.62
CA GLN A 907 -33.15 -23.10 55.33
C GLN A 907 -32.73 -24.54 55.09
N SER A 908 -31.42 -24.75 55.01
CA SER A 908 -30.84 -26.09 54.96
C SER A 908 -31.08 -26.87 56.25
N SER A 909 -30.81 -28.17 56.23
CA SER A 909 -30.50 -28.89 57.47
C SER A 909 -29.30 -28.25 58.19
N ALA A 910 -29.25 -28.40 59.52
CA ALA A 910 -28.15 -27.90 60.34
C ALA A 910 -26.80 -28.51 59.91
N SER A 911 -25.74 -27.71 59.96
CA SER A 911 -24.37 -28.19 59.88
C SER A 911 -24.04 -29.19 61.00
N ASN A 912 -22.88 -29.85 60.90
CA ASN A 912 -22.27 -30.43 62.09
C ASN A 912 -22.11 -29.36 63.18
N THR A 913 -22.28 -29.77 64.44
CA THR A 913 -22.18 -28.87 65.59
C THR A 913 -20.72 -28.69 66.00
N VAL A 914 -20.31 -27.45 66.22
CA VAL A 914 -18.99 -27.08 66.75
C VAL A 914 -19.14 -26.46 68.14
N SER A 915 -18.13 -26.58 69.02
CA SER A 915 -18.24 -26.11 70.40
C SER A 915 -17.03 -25.28 70.85
N VAL A 916 -17.31 -24.14 71.48
CA VAL A 916 -16.32 -23.39 72.27
C VAL A 916 -16.36 -23.91 73.70
N ALA A 917 -15.22 -24.39 74.20
CA ALA A 917 -15.10 -24.84 75.59
C ALA A 917 -15.23 -23.67 76.57
N ALA A 918 -15.82 -23.93 77.75
CA ALA A 918 -15.77 -22.96 78.85
C ALA A 918 -14.33 -22.85 79.39
N PRO A 919 -13.84 -21.64 79.72
CA PRO A 919 -12.52 -21.50 80.34
C PRO A 919 -12.47 -22.28 81.65
N LYS A 920 -11.40 -23.05 81.84
CA LYS A 920 -11.14 -23.81 83.08
C LYS A 920 -10.92 -22.81 84.23
N PRO A 921 -11.57 -22.99 85.40
CA PRO A 921 -11.33 -22.11 86.55
C PRO A 921 -9.92 -22.33 87.12
N GLU A 922 -9.25 -21.22 87.47
CA GLU A 922 -7.94 -21.22 88.12
C GLU A 922 -8.01 -21.69 89.59
N PRO A 923 -6.92 -22.27 90.14
CA PRO A 923 -6.91 -22.81 91.49
C PRO A 923 -6.82 -21.71 92.57
N LYS A 924 -7.59 -21.89 93.65
CA LYS A 924 -7.60 -20.99 94.82
C LYS A 924 -6.29 -21.04 95.62
N PRO A 925 -5.75 -19.89 96.07
CA PRO A 925 -4.86 -19.82 97.24
C PRO A 925 -5.67 -19.75 98.56
N ALA A 926 -5.02 -20.09 99.67
CA ALA A 926 -5.53 -19.98 101.04
C ALA A 926 -4.34 -19.89 102.02
N PRO A 927 -4.54 -19.51 103.30
CA PRO A 927 -5.27 -18.34 103.79
C PRO A 927 -4.40 -17.53 104.79
N LYS A 928 -4.84 -16.33 105.21
CA LYS A 928 -4.43 -15.72 106.50
C LYS A 928 -5.55 -14.88 107.14
N GLU A 929 -5.66 -15.06 108.45
CA GLU A 929 -6.39 -14.28 109.46
C GLU A 929 -5.75 -12.88 109.68
N GLU A 930 -6.32 -11.85 110.36
CA GLU A 930 -7.39 -11.79 111.38
C GLU A 930 -7.98 -10.36 111.58
N GLU A 931 -9.14 -10.24 112.25
CA GLU A 931 -9.69 -9.15 113.12
C GLU A 931 -9.95 -7.67 112.68
N LYS A 932 -11.26 -7.35 112.52
CA LYS A 932 -12.13 -6.34 113.25
C LYS A 932 -11.99 -4.79 113.20
N LYS A 933 -13.19 -4.17 113.17
CA LYS A 933 -13.68 -2.89 113.80
C LYS A 933 -13.23 -1.55 113.15
N ASP A 934 -14.04 -0.48 112.97
CA ASP A 934 -15.31 0.00 113.57
C ASP A 934 -16.13 0.94 112.61
N GLU A 935 -17.32 1.38 113.06
CA GLU A 935 -18.31 2.36 112.50
C GLU A 935 -17.90 3.86 112.62
N PRO A 936 -18.72 4.90 112.27
CA PRO A 936 -19.69 5.11 111.14
C PRO A 936 -19.66 6.57 110.54
N ASP A 937 -20.69 6.94 109.74
CA ASP A 937 -21.27 8.30 109.51
C ASP A 937 -20.41 9.42 108.83
N THR A 938 -20.93 10.39 108.04
CA THR A 938 -22.23 10.67 107.35
C THR A 938 -21.96 11.62 106.13
N PRO A 939 -22.92 11.81 105.17
CA PRO A 939 -22.74 12.64 103.95
C PRO A 939 -23.15 14.13 104.17
N PRO A 940 -23.08 15.09 103.19
CA PRO A 940 -24.17 15.26 102.18
C PRO A 940 -23.89 16.09 100.86
N VAL A 941 -24.93 16.21 100.00
CA VAL A 941 -25.28 17.24 98.97
C VAL A 941 -24.79 17.11 97.50
N ASP A 942 -25.72 17.44 96.58
CA ASP A 942 -25.74 17.32 95.10
C ASP A 942 -25.43 18.62 94.30
N GLU A 943 -25.51 18.50 92.95
CA GLU A 943 -25.74 19.53 91.90
C GLU A 943 -24.55 20.41 91.38
N PRO A 944 -24.59 20.99 90.15
CA PRO A 944 -25.10 20.46 88.86
C PRO A 944 -24.31 20.89 87.56
N GLU A 945 -24.81 20.46 86.39
CA GLU A 945 -24.84 21.09 85.03
C GLU A 945 -23.59 21.52 84.17
N GLU A 946 -23.49 20.85 83.00
CA GLU A 946 -23.34 21.31 81.59
C GLU A 946 -22.34 22.37 81.04
N THR A 947 -21.46 21.89 80.13
CA THR A 947 -21.03 22.48 78.81
C THR A 947 -20.01 23.65 78.78
N PRO A 948 -19.49 24.09 77.59
CA PRO A 948 -18.46 23.39 76.78
C PRO A 948 -17.30 24.32 76.30
N GLU A 949 -16.22 23.80 75.69
CA GLU A 949 -15.44 24.49 74.62
C GLU A 949 -14.29 23.63 73.99
N GLU A 950 -13.90 24.01 72.77
CA GLU A 950 -12.81 23.49 71.88
C GLU A 950 -11.47 24.27 72.13
N PRO A 951 -10.35 24.19 71.34
CA PRO A 951 -10.02 23.41 70.12
C PRO A 951 -8.60 22.74 70.06
N ALA A 952 -8.31 22.12 68.90
CA ALA A 952 -7.04 22.08 68.15
C ALA A 952 -6.01 20.90 68.28
N GLU A 953 -5.55 20.49 67.07
CA GLU A 953 -4.45 19.61 66.60
C GLU A 953 -3.01 20.11 66.96
N PRO A 954 -1.86 19.41 66.70
CA PRO A 954 -1.56 18.59 65.48
C PRO A 954 -0.51 17.43 65.51
N GLU A 955 -0.32 16.84 64.31
CA GLU A 955 0.91 16.30 63.67
C GLU A 955 1.54 14.90 63.99
N GLU A 956 2.26 14.39 62.97
CA GLU A 956 2.88 13.04 62.76
C GLU A 956 4.34 12.97 63.33
N PRO A 957 5.29 12.07 62.93
CA PRO A 957 5.26 10.72 62.29
C PRO A 957 6.21 9.67 62.98
N GLU A 958 6.48 8.54 62.30
CA GLU A 958 7.77 7.76 62.18
C GLU A 958 7.73 6.21 62.36
N GLU A 959 8.59 5.53 61.57
CA GLU A 959 8.92 4.08 61.52
C GLU A 959 10.00 3.70 62.60
N PRO A 960 10.77 2.55 62.63
CA PRO A 960 10.90 1.38 61.70
C PRO A 960 11.25 -0.03 62.29
N THR A 961 11.60 -0.98 61.38
CA THR A 961 12.52 -2.16 61.48
C THR A 961 12.16 -3.52 62.19
N GLU A 962 12.15 -4.61 61.37
CA GLU A 962 12.96 -5.88 61.35
C GLU A 962 13.79 -6.41 62.57
N PRO A 963 14.36 -7.67 62.56
CA PRO A 963 14.12 -8.93 61.80
C PRO A 963 14.23 -10.25 62.66
N GLU A 964 14.21 -11.48 62.06
CA GLU A 964 15.16 -12.65 62.26
C GLU A 964 14.67 -14.05 61.77
N GLU A 965 15.63 -14.93 61.38
CA GLU A 965 15.55 -16.38 61.01
C GLU A 965 16.18 -17.28 62.14
N PRO A 966 16.58 -18.61 62.03
CA PRO A 966 16.47 -19.69 61.00
C PRO A 966 16.06 -21.11 61.55
N THR A 967 16.06 -22.18 60.72
CA THR A 967 16.70 -23.56 60.92
C THR A 967 16.05 -24.77 60.15
N GLU A 968 16.79 -25.89 60.05
CA GLU A 968 16.69 -27.09 59.16
C GLU A 968 17.20 -28.37 59.93
N PRO A 969 17.38 -29.64 59.41
CA PRO A 969 17.11 -30.30 58.11
C PRO A 969 16.60 -31.80 58.15
N GLU A 970 16.82 -32.55 57.05
CA GLU A 970 17.06 -34.02 56.88
C GLU A 970 15.98 -35.07 56.43
N GLU A 971 16.48 -36.15 55.81
CA GLU A 971 15.90 -37.08 54.78
C GLU A 971 15.68 -38.54 55.31
N PRO A 972 15.25 -39.63 54.56
CA PRO A 972 15.84 -40.18 53.30
C PRO A 972 14.87 -40.90 52.29
N ALA A 973 15.44 -41.61 51.29
CA ALA A 973 14.82 -42.11 50.05
C ALA A 973 14.57 -43.64 49.91
N ASP A 974 13.92 -44.07 48.80
CA ASP A 974 14.18 -45.35 48.07
C ASP A 974 13.54 -45.38 46.64
N GLU A 975 14.11 -46.17 45.73
CA GLU A 975 13.80 -46.33 44.27
C GLU A 975 13.84 -47.84 43.89
N PRO A 976 13.77 -48.36 42.62
CA PRO A 976 13.24 -47.88 41.33
C PRO A 976 12.39 -48.93 40.53
N ALA A 977 11.87 -48.59 39.33
CA ALA A 977 11.60 -49.54 38.21
C ALA A 977 11.33 -48.84 36.85
N GLU A 978 11.99 -49.30 35.77
CA GLU A 978 11.71 -49.02 34.33
C GLU A 978 11.22 -50.32 33.61
N PRO A 979 11.05 -50.37 32.27
CA PRO A 979 10.04 -49.70 31.43
C PRO A 979 9.26 -50.69 30.52
N GLU A 980 8.24 -50.24 29.77
CA GLU A 980 7.71 -50.97 28.59
C GLU A 980 7.51 -50.04 27.37
N GLU A 981 7.53 -50.65 26.17
CA GLU A 981 7.74 -50.03 24.85
C GLU A 981 6.52 -49.30 24.23
N PRO A 982 6.73 -48.40 23.26
CA PRO A 982 5.65 -47.75 22.51
C PRO A 982 5.12 -48.62 21.36
N THR A 983 3.83 -48.52 21.06
CA THR A 983 3.21 -49.09 19.85
C THR A 983 3.17 -48.08 18.69
N GLU A 984 3.34 -48.59 17.47
CA GLU A 984 3.48 -47.81 16.23
C GLU A 984 2.21 -47.03 15.79
N PRO A 985 2.37 -45.95 15.00
CA PRO A 985 1.27 -45.24 14.36
C PRO A 985 0.86 -45.91 13.04
N THR A 986 -0.45 -45.92 12.74
CA THR A 986 -0.98 -46.30 11.42
C THR A 986 -0.91 -45.13 10.43
N GLU A 987 -0.36 -45.38 9.25
CA GLU A 987 -0.29 -44.45 8.10
C GLU A 987 -1.65 -44.19 7.41
N PRO A 988 -1.77 -43.13 6.57
CA PRO A 988 -3.02 -42.66 5.98
C PRO A 988 -3.35 -43.30 4.63
N GLU A 989 -4.63 -43.26 4.23
CA GLU A 989 -5.07 -43.55 2.85
C GLU A 989 -4.96 -42.29 1.95
N GLU A 990 -4.43 -42.47 0.74
CA GLU A 990 -4.37 -41.44 -0.31
C GLU A 990 -5.73 -41.24 -1.03
N PRO A 991 -5.95 -40.06 -1.66
CA PRO A 991 -7.18 -39.76 -2.39
C PRO A 991 -7.16 -40.29 -3.84
N THR A 992 -8.33 -40.67 -4.35
CA THR A 992 -8.56 -40.91 -5.79
C THR A 992 -9.56 -39.89 -6.35
N ASP A 993 -9.09 -39.05 -7.27
CA ASP A 993 -9.90 -38.35 -8.29
C ASP A 993 -10.09 -39.29 -9.52
N PRO A 994 -11.03 -39.07 -10.46
CA PRO A 994 -11.45 -37.76 -10.99
C PRO A 994 -12.98 -37.50 -11.11
#